data_AF-A0A165E2Q9-F1
#
_entry.id   AF-A0A165E2Q9-F1
#
_cell.length_a   1.000
_cell.length_b   1.000
_cell.length_c   1.000
_cell.angle_alpha   90.00
_cell.angle_beta   90.00
_cell.angle_gamma   90.00
#
_symmetry.space_group_name_H-M   'P 1'
#
loop_
_entity.id
_entity.type
_entity.pdbx_description
1 polymer ?
#
loop_
_entity_poly.entity_id
_entity_poly.type
_entity_poly.pdbx_seq_one_letter_code
_entity_poly.pdbx_strand_id
1 'polypeptide(L)'
;MEVPYHASGASFREQYALASALSSATNIDAEARKSIRQTLTRLSTARLSPHEVKECLLLLMQAELALIHKDVSLEPALGHAIKLAEGGLTLADRRVGYLFLQEHMRPNNPAALLLVNTIRKDLESNNDSRIILALSALIHLPNEDVVPAVRDPLKRLYLHHSVAIQRLALAAATSLAKIDTSVLEDLLSAAPDVIRGDEPMVLSALVDALNVALEVSPDDALSMVAQLVVQMWDARTNDNPTAAATLVLKLVKTSGAVLSRSNPPAQERLHSHLLRVLADYTTRLDVRSKVLVLQFCRHAKSSLNEAAQLMVLKPIRSILAEYAPSSNDVYWALTCLELLPSELWSNTLDEAEVRILVTALNADDESTRRAALRLFKNADRQTLKVHFESLSEGPQSDRAMEAAAIMEDTGEGYAKRLRQVLSRREKGEKRQRKKSGERMETLGVMQDVVGIVLTTLRDRGDPYRSAFTEAILRSMQKHTHGPTLVLIAAAITCEYADETLIPPEEIVQTLSSCLPDTTAAIQEALLIAMLRAGASCDEMPPACVEAVEAVKSTAGRHIRRVSAGISRRDFFDGVQRCEQFDALVRDRPTLRRLTQSPSSRTLPGFLAHVETHFLPTKSPPLPPVQLPSSPGGTARALRYTAYASPSQPTDRFKRSKSSSSTRSRLSESNERDHNPLERTVTPGELALMMQNAHLRTPPRSPGMVPQYTLSPSSPSTSYQSDLIGLESPSRPSPWMEPIESGPNAWEATAPEAPTSSEAFDDLWREIGDAKEHVQRGWCGDAPDEVVERLRTKGFDIIAWPSDSGAIRVFVCEQHAVAVLLCRDGDDGSCLWILKSSDARLRTSLRDVLHSSG
;
A
#
# COMPACT_ATOMS: atom_id res chain seq x y z
N MET A 1 -6.99 0.00 -28.06
CA MET A 1 -6.75 -1.00 -29.12
C MET A 1 -7.43 -2.29 -28.74
N GLU A 2 -8.36 -2.81 -29.56
CA GLU A 2 -9.01 -4.11 -29.32
C GLU A 2 -8.02 -5.24 -29.62
N VAL A 3 -7.54 -5.91 -28.57
CA VAL A 3 -6.68 -7.09 -28.72
C VAL A 3 -7.54 -8.22 -29.28
N PRO A 4 -7.19 -8.84 -30.44
CA PRO A 4 -7.99 -9.91 -31.02
C PRO A 4 -8.05 -11.14 -30.10
N TYR A 5 -9.14 -11.92 -30.17
CA TYR A 5 -9.38 -13.11 -29.32
C TYR A 5 -8.15 -14.03 -29.21
N HIS A 6 -7.48 -14.32 -30.33
CA HIS A 6 -6.32 -15.22 -30.37
C HIS A 6 -5.08 -14.68 -29.63
N ALA A 7 -5.01 -13.37 -29.38
CA ALA A 7 -3.95 -12.71 -28.62
C ALA A 7 -4.39 -12.33 -27.18
N SER A 8 -5.65 -12.57 -26.82
CA SER A 8 -6.25 -12.09 -25.57
C SER A 8 -6.02 -12.98 -24.35
N GLY A 9 -5.53 -14.21 -24.54
CA GLY A 9 -5.37 -15.20 -23.46
C GLY A 9 -6.68 -15.77 -22.90
N ALA A 10 -7.84 -15.40 -23.46
CA ALA A 10 -9.14 -15.94 -23.07
C ALA A 10 -9.28 -17.42 -23.46
N SER A 11 -9.84 -18.23 -22.56
CA SER A 11 -10.01 -19.68 -22.77
C SER A 11 -11.18 -20.00 -23.72
N PHE A 12 -12.18 -19.13 -23.79
CA PHE A 12 -13.36 -19.25 -24.66
C PHE A 12 -13.95 -17.88 -25.01
N ARG A 13 -14.79 -17.84 -26.05
CA ARG A 13 -15.31 -16.58 -26.61
C ARG A 13 -16.14 -15.74 -25.64
N GLU A 14 -16.96 -16.37 -24.78
CA GLU A 14 -17.75 -15.65 -23.78
C GLU A 14 -16.85 -14.96 -22.74
N GLN A 15 -15.73 -15.58 -22.38
CA GLN A 15 -14.74 -15.00 -21.46
C GLN A 15 -14.09 -13.74 -22.06
N TYR A 16 -13.77 -13.78 -23.35
CA TYR A 16 -13.26 -12.62 -24.08
C TYR A 16 -14.32 -11.52 -24.22
N ALA A 17 -15.57 -11.90 -24.50
CA ALA A 17 -16.68 -10.95 -24.56
C ALA A 17 -16.88 -10.25 -23.20
N LEU A 18 -16.78 -10.97 -22.09
CA LEU A 18 -16.81 -10.37 -20.76
C LEU A 18 -15.62 -9.44 -20.53
N ALA A 19 -14.39 -9.83 -20.89
CA ALA A 19 -13.22 -8.97 -20.76
C ALA A 19 -13.35 -7.66 -21.55
N SER A 20 -13.83 -7.76 -22.80
CA SER A 20 -14.11 -6.61 -23.67
C SER A 20 -15.26 -5.75 -23.15
N ALA A 21 -16.33 -6.37 -22.62
CA ALA A 21 -17.43 -5.65 -22.00
C ALA A 21 -16.96 -4.89 -20.74
N LEU A 22 -16.11 -5.49 -19.91
CA LEU A 22 -15.56 -4.85 -18.71
C LEU A 22 -14.59 -3.72 -19.07
N SER A 23 -13.77 -3.86 -20.12
CA SER A 23 -12.84 -2.80 -20.54
C SER A 23 -13.52 -1.64 -21.25
N SER A 24 -14.67 -1.86 -21.87
CA SER A 24 -15.47 -0.82 -22.55
C SER A 24 -16.57 -0.21 -21.67
N ALA A 25 -16.85 -0.78 -20.50
CA ALA A 25 -17.90 -0.31 -19.61
C ALA A 25 -17.53 1.02 -18.92
N THR A 26 -18.48 1.95 -18.90
CA THR A 26 -18.36 3.20 -18.11
C THR A 26 -18.41 2.95 -16.61
N ASN A 27 -19.08 1.87 -16.18
CA ASN A 27 -19.11 1.41 -14.79
C ASN A 27 -18.83 -0.10 -14.75
N ILE A 28 -17.56 -0.44 -14.48
CA ILE A 28 -17.04 -1.81 -14.45
C ILE A 28 -17.78 -2.65 -13.40
N ASP A 29 -17.99 -2.08 -12.20
CA ASP A 29 -18.69 -2.75 -11.09
C ASP A 29 -20.12 -3.17 -11.45
N ALA A 30 -20.87 -2.30 -12.14
CA ALA A 30 -22.25 -2.59 -12.53
C ALA A 30 -22.34 -3.74 -13.54
N GLU A 31 -21.45 -3.75 -14.55
CA GLU A 31 -21.43 -4.79 -15.58
C GLU A 31 -20.92 -6.13 -15.02
N ALA A 32 -19.91 -6.10 -14.14
CA ALA A 32 -19.45 -7.28 -13.40
C ALA A 32 -20.58 -7.91 -12.57
N ARG A 33 -21.32 -7.12 -11.79
CA ARG A 33 -22.47 -7.60 -10.99
C ARG A 33 -23.60 -8.17 -11.86
N LYS A 34 -23.79 -7.64 -13.06
CA LYS A 34 -24.78 -8.16 -14.02
C LYS A 34 -24.34 -9.51 -14.58
N SER A 35 -23.07 -9.63 -14.98
CA SER A 35 -22.49 -10.90 -15.45
C SER A 35 -22.55 -11.99 -14.38
N ILE A 36 -22.24 -11.67 -13.12
CA ILE A 36 -22.35 -12.62 -12.00
C ILE A 36 -23.79 -13.12 -11.85
N ARG A 37 -24.78 -12.23 -11.82
CA ARG A 37 -26.20 -12.62 -11.69
C ARG A 37 -26.66 -13.51 -12.85
N GLN A 38 -26.29 -13.17 -14.08
CA GLN A 38 -26.63 -13.98 -15.26
C GLN A 38 -26.01 -15.37 -15.18
N THR A 39 -24.74 -15.46 -14.82
CA THR A 39 -24.01 -16.72 -14.74
C THR A 39 -24.52 -17.61 -13.61
N LEU A 40 -24.81 -17.04 -12.43
CA LEU A 40 -25.45 -17.77 -11.33
C LEU A 40 -26.85 -18.29 -11.72
N THR A 41 -27.63 -17.48 -12.45
CA THR A 41 -28.95 -17.92 -12.95
C THR A 41 -28.81 -19.10 -13.92
N ARG A 42 -27.82 -19.06 -14.82
CA ARG A 42 -27.50 -20.16 -15.74
C ARG A 42 -27.13 -21.44 -15.00
N LEU A 43 -26.29 -21.34 -13.96
CA LEU A 43 -25.94 -22.48 -13.10
C LEU A 43 -27.16 -23.07 -12.37
N SER A 44 -28.11 -22.23 -11.94
CA SER A 44 -29.29 -22.70 -11.19
C SER A 44 -30.38 -23.37 -12.04
N THR A 45 -30.49 -23.03 -13.32
CA THR A 45 -31.64 -23.39 -14.17
C THR A 45 -31.34 -24.50 -15.19
N ALA A 46 -30.07 -24.72 -15.55
CA ALA A 46 -29.70 -25.62 -16.64
C ALA A 46 -29.04 -26.92 -16.14
N ARG A 47 -29.35 -28.04 -16.81
CA ARG A 47 -28.53 -29.27 -16.70
C ARG A 47 -27.28 -29.09 -17.55
N LEU A 48 -26.26 -28.47 -16.97
CA LEU A 48 -25.01 -28.15 -17.65
C LEU A 48 -24.09 -29.36 -17.72
N SER A 49 -23.37 -29.48 -18.83
CA SER A 49 -22.23 -30.38 -18.97
C SER A 49 -21.05 -29.89 -18.09
N PRO A 50 -20.10 -30.78 -17.72
CA PRO A 50 -18.90 -30.38 -16.97
C PRO A 50 -18.10 -29.25 -17.65
N HIS A 51 -18.09 -29.23 -18.98
CA HIS A 51 -17.45 -28.18 -19.76
C HIS A 51 -18.12 -26.82 -19.57
N GLU A 52 -19.45 -26.77 -19.64
CA GLU A 52 -20.21 -25.51 -19.45
C GLU A 52 -20.15 -25.03 -17.99
N VAL A 53 -20.10 -25.96 -17.03
CA VAL A 53 -19.88 -25.61 -15.61
C VAL A 53 -18.51 -24.94 -15.45
N LYS A 54 -17.45 -25.51 -16.04
CA LYS A 54 -16.11 -24.90 -16.02
C LYS A 54 -16.13 -23.48 -16.58
N GLU A 55 -16.76 -23.26 -17.73
CA GLU A 55 -16.88 -21.92 -18.33
C GLU A 55 -17.61 -20.96 -17.39
N CYS A 56 -18.73 -21.37 -16.80
CA CYS A 56 -19.47 -20.54 -15.85
C CYS A 56 -18.61 -20.18 -14.63
N LEU A 57 -17.86 -21.12 -14.05
CA LEU A 57 -16.98 -20.84 -12.90
C LEU A 57 -15.87 -19.86 -13.28
N LEU A 58 -15.27 -19.98 -14.47
CA LEU A 58 -14.26 -19.04 -14.96
C LEU A 58 -14.84 -17.63 -15.16
N LEU A 59 -16.07 -17.52 -15.71
CA LEU A 59 -16.76 -16.23 -15.85
C LEU A 59 -17.03 -15.58 -14.48
N LEU A 60 -17.46 -16.37 -13.49
CA LEU A 60 -17.70 -15.86 -12.13
C LEU A 60 -16.41 -15.32 -11.50
N MET A 61 -15.31 -16.06 -11.55
CA MET A 61 -14.03 -15.63 -10.98
C MET A 61 -13.51 -14.37 -11.67
N GLN A 62 -13.62 -14.28 -13.00
CA GLN A 62 -13.18 -13.09 -13.74
C GLN A 62 -14.06 -11.88 -13.44
N ALA A 63 -15.38 -12.05 -13.35
CA ALA A 63 -16.28 -10.97 -12.99
C ALA A 63 -16.06 -10.50 -11.55
N GLU A 64 -15.75 -11.41 -10.61
CA GLU A 64 -15.44 -11.04 -9.23
C GLU A 64 -14.13 -10.26 -9.13
N LEU A 65 -13.09 -10.64 -9.89
CA LEU A 65 -11.81 -9.92 -9.90
C LEU A 65 -11.94 -8.46 -10.37
N ALA A 66 -12.97 -8.16 -11.16
CA ALA A 66 -13.25 -6.81 -11.64
C ALA A 66 -14.01 -5.92 -10.63
N LEU A 67 -14.50 -6.48 -9.52
CA LEU A 67 -15.24 -5.72 -8.51
C LEU A 67 -14.30 -4.94 -7.58
N ILE A 68 -14.60 -3.66 -7.38
CA ILE A 68 -13.93 -2.83 -6.35
C ILE A 68 -14.38 -3.28 -4.94
N HIS A 69 -15.66 -3.65 -4.80
CA HIS A 69 -16.25 -4.13 -3.55
C HIS A 69 -16.87 -5.53 -3.70
N LYS A 70 -16.34 -6.50 -2.95
CA LYS A 70 -16.77 -7.90 -2.95
C LYS A 70 -17.99 -8.16 -2.08
N ASP A 71 -19.13 -7.53 -2.41
CA ASP A 71 -20.39 -7.72 -1.66
C ASP A 71 -21.29 -8.84 -2.22
N VAL A 72 -20.85 -9.53 -3.28
CA VAL A 72 -21.65 -10.54 -3.98
C VAL A 72 -21.18 -11.93 -3.60
N SER A 73 -22.07 -12.73 -3.00
CA SER A 73 -21.75 -14.12 -2.64
C SER A 73 -21.78 -15.04 -3.86
N LEU A 74 -20.68 -15.76 -4.07
CA LEU A 74 -20.55 -16.82 -5.08
C LEU A 74 -20.84 -18.23 -4.51
N GLU A 75 -21.31 -18.31 -3.26
CA GLU A 75 -21.69 -19.55 -2.58
C GLU A 75 -22.62 -20.49 -3.38
N PRO A 76 -23.62 -20.00 -4.15
CA PRO A 76 -24.50 -20.88 -4.93
C PRO A 76 -23.76 -21.72 -6.00
N ALA A 77 -22.55 -21.32 -6.39
CA ALA A 77 -21.73 -22.06 -7.35
C ALA A 77 -20.88 -23.16 -6.70
N LEU A 78 -20.73 -23.21 -5.36
CA LEU A 78 -19.87 -24.18 -4.67
C LEU A 78 -20.27 -25.63 -4.97
N GLY A 79 -21.58 -25.95 -4.98
CA GLY A 79 -22.05 -27.31 -5.29
C GLY A 79 -21.68 -27.76 -6.71
N HIS A 80 -21.59 -26.82 -7.66
CA HIS A 80 -21.15 -27.09 -9.03
C HIS A 80 -19.64 -27.30 -9.10
N ALA A 81 -18.88 -26.49 -8.36
CA ALA A 81 -17.43 -26.63 -8.26
C ALA A 81 -16.99 -27.94 -7.59
N ILE A 82 -17.69 -28.39 -6.53
CA ILE A 82 -17.45 -29.71 -5.90
C ILE A 82 -17.65 -30.85 -6.91
N LYS A 83 -18.77 -30.84 -7.65
CA LYS A 83 -19.04 -31.83 -8.69
C LYS A 83 -17.99 -31.81 -9.80
N LEU A 84 -17.50 -30.63 -10.16
CA LEU A 84 -16.46 -30.48 -11.18
C LEU A 84 -15.09 -31.01 -10.68
N ALA A 85 -14.77 -30.80 -9.40
CA ALA A 85 -13.57 -31.34 -8.77
C ALA A 85 -13.63 -32.88 -8.67
N GLU A 86 -14.77 -33.45 -8.30
CA GLU A 86 -14.94 -34.91 -8.16
C GLU A 86 -15.07 -35.63 -9.51
N GLY A 87 -15.91 -35.12 -10.40
CA GLY A 87 -16.36 -35.78 -11.63
C GLY A 87 -15.77 -35.23 -12.92
N GLY A 88 -14.85 -34.25 -12.86
CA GLY A 88 -14.19 -33.68 -14.04
C GLY A 88 -13.47 -34.75 -14.86
N LEU A 89 -13.77 -34.77 -16.17
CA LEU A 89 -13.20 -35.72 -17.14
C LEU A 89 -11.74 -35.40 -17.44
N THR A 90 -11.41 -34.10 -17.54
CA THR A 90 -10.05 -33.63 -17.78
C THR A 90 -9.42 -33.08 -16.49
N LEU A 91 -8.08 -33.05 -16.45
CA LEU A 91 -7.34 -32.39 -15.36
C LEU A 91 -7.69 -30.90 -15.26
N ALA A 92 -7.96 -30.24 -16.38
CA ALA A 92 -8.33 -28.83 -16.42
C ALA A 92 -9.68 -28.58 -15.73
N ASP A 93 -10.67 -29.46 -15.95
CA ASP A 93 -11.97 -29.37 -15.28
C ASP A 93 -11.80 -29.47 -13.76
N ARG A 94 -11.05 -30.47 -13.29
CA ARG A 94 -10.74 -30.65 -11.86
C ARG A 94 -10.00 -29.45 -11.28
N ARG A 95 -9.00 -28.93 -11.99
CA ARG A 95 -8.22 -27.75 -11.56
C ARG A 95 -9.12 -26.53 -11.38
N VAL A 96 -10.05 -26.26 -12.29
CA VAL A 96 -11.00 -25.14 -12.15
C VAL A 96 -11.94 -25.37 -10.97
N GLY A 97 -12.43 -26.61 -10.78
CA GLY A 97 -13.22 -26.97 -9.61
C GLY A 97 -12.48 -26.69 -8.30
N TYR A 98 -11.28 -27.26 -8.13
CA TYR A 98 -10.44 -27.04 -6.95
C TYR A 98 -10.10 -25.56 -6.74
N LEU A 99 -9.69 -24.83 -7.78
CA LEU A 99 -9.36 -23.41 -7.68
C LEU A 99 -10.56 -22.58 -7.20
N PHE A 100 -11.75 -22.82 -7.76
CA PHE A 100 -12.95 -22.11 -7.33
C PHE A 100 -13.25 -22.34 -5.85
N LEU A 101 -13.09 -23.58 -5.38
CA LEU A 101 -13.30 -23.96 -3.99
C LEU A 101 -12.26 -23.30 -3.07
N GLN A 102 -10.98 -23.28 -3.47
CA GLN A 102 -9.91 -22.65 -2.68
C GLN A 102 -10.14 -21.15 -2.45
N GLU A 103 -10.66 -20.45 -3.45
CA GLU A 103 -10.89 -19.00 -3.37
C GLU A 103 -12.20 -18.63 -2.65
N HIS A 104 -13.27 -19.42 -2.80
CA HIS A 104 -14.62 -19.00 -2.39
C HIS A 104 -15.22 -19.84 -1.24
N MET A 105 -14.63 -20.98 -0.89
CA MET A 105 -15.11 -21.78 0.23
C MET A 105 -14.60 -21.20 1.55
N ARG A 106 -15.52 -20.88 2.46
CA ARG A 106 -15.16 -20.45 3.81
C ARG A 106 -14.56 -21.61 4.61
N PRO A 107 -13.63 -21.35 5.55
CA PRO A 107 -13.20 -22.34 6.54
C PRO A 107 -14.43 -22.92 7.26
N ASN A 108 -14.42 -24.24 7.52
CA ASN A 108 -15.51 -24.98 8.18
C ASN A 108 -16.86 -25.00 7.44
N ASN A 109 -16.88 -24.74 6.13
CA ASN A 109 -18.11 -24.96 5.36
C ASN A 109 -18.46 -26.46 5.35
N PRO A 110 -19.70 -26.87 5.71
CA PRO A 110 -20.07 -28.28 5.75
C PRO A 110 -19.95 -28.98 4.39
N ALA A 111 -19.99 -28.23 3.29
CA ALA A 111 -19.77 -28.77 1.95
C ALA A 111 -18.33 -29.28 1.73
N ALA A 112 -17.36 -28.86 2.56
CA ALA A 112 -15.99 -29.38 2.53
C ALA A 112 -15.93 -30.89 2.82
N LEU A 113 -16.89 -31.44 3.58
CA LEU A 113 -17.01 -32.88 3.83
C LEU A 113 -17.15 -33.69 2.53
N LEU A 114 -17.80 -33.12 1.52
CA LEU A 114 -17.98 -33.76 0.21
C LEU A 114 -16.66 -33.90 -0.56
N LEU A 115 -15.66 -33.08 -0.22
CA LEU A 115 -14.33 -33.13 -0.84
C LEU A 115 -13.39 -34.11 -0.16
N VAL A 116 -13.64 -34.52 1.08
CA VAL A 116 -12.74 -35.39 1.87
C VAL A 116 -12.38 -36.67 1.09
N ASN A 117 -13.39 -37.36 0.57
CA ASN A 117 -13.19 -38.60 -0.18
C ASN A 117 -12.48 -38.36 -1.53
N THR A 118 -12.79 -37.23 -2.18
CA THR A 118 -12.17 -36.85 -3.45
C THR A 118 -10.70 -36.54 -3.27
N ILE A 119 -10.34 -35.75 -2.26
CA ILE A 119 -8.96 -35.43 -1.89
C ILE A 119 -8.20 -36.71 -1.54
N ARG A 120 -8.76 -37.59 -0.69
CA ARG A 120 -8.12 -38.87 -0.35
C ARG A 120 -7.83 -39.70 -1.60
N LYS A 121 -8.81 -39.89 -2.48
CA LYS A 121 -8.63 -40.67 -3.73
C LYS A 121 -7.61 -40.05 -4.66
N ASP A 122 -7.57 -38.72 -4.76
CA ASP A 122 -6.61 -38.02 -5.61
C ASP A 122 -5.17 -38.11 -5.04
N LEU A 123 -4.99 -38.11 -3.72
CA LEU A 123 -3.69 -38.35 -3.06
C LEU A 123 -3.19 -39.78 -3.24
N GLU A 124 -4.09 -40.76 -3.28
CA GLU A 124 -3.76 -42.18 -3.49
C GLU A 124 -3.59 -42.54 -4.97
N SER A 125 -3.84 -41.59 -5.87
CA SER A 125 -3.75 -41.85 -7.30
C SER A 125 -2.30 -41.95 -7.78
N ASN A 126 -2.04 -42.74 -8.82
CA ASN A 126 -0.72 -42.81 -9.46
C ASN A 126 -0.42 -41.62 -10.39
N ASN A 127 -1.26 -40.58 -10.37
CA ASN A 127 -1.13 -39.43 -11.26
C ASN A 127 -0.63 -38.22 -10.46
N ASP A 128 0.64 -37.88 -10.64
CA ASP A 128 1.29 -36.74 -10.01
C ASP A 128 0.48 -35.44 -10.09
N SER A 129 -0.19 -35.18 -11.22
CA SER A 129 -0.99 -33.96 -11.37
C SER A 129 -2.23 -33.95 -10.47
N ARG A 130 -2.85 -35.11 -10.24
CA ARG A 130 -3.98 -35.23 -9.31
C ARG A 130 -3.52 -35.10 -7.86
N ILE A 131 -2.39 -35.73 -7.52
CA ILE A 131 -1.76 -35.59 -6.20
C ILE A 131 -1.47 -34.10 -5.93
N ILE A 132 -0.86 -33.39 -6.87
CA ILE A 132 -0.55 -31.96 -6.75
C ILE A 132 -1.80 -31.11 -6.52
N LEU A 133 -2.89 -31.35 -7.26
CA LEU A 133 -4.15 -30.64 -7.06
C LEU A 133 -4.74 -30.89 -5.66
N ALA A 134 -4.74 -32.15 -5.21
CA ALA A 134 -5.23 -32.51 -3.89
C ALA A 134 -4.37 -31.91 -2.76
N LEU A 135 -3.05 -31.95 -2.87
CA LEU A 135 -2.13 -31.31 -1.92
C LEU A 135 -2.31 -29.80 -1.88
N SER A 136 -2.48 -29.15 -3.04
CA SER A 136 -2.79 -27.73 -3.11
C SER A 136 -4.13 -27.42 -2.44
N ALA A 137 -5.16 -28.25 -2.64
CA ALA A 137 -6.44 -28.11 -1.96
C ALA A 137 -6.29 -28.19 -0.43
N LEU A 138 -5.51 -29.14 0.09
CA LEU A 138 -5.23 -29.26 1.53
C LEU A 138 -4.52 -28.03 2.13
N ILE A 139 -3.59 -27.41 1.38
CA ILE A 139 -2.85 -26.24 1.85
C ILE A 139 -3.80 -25.04 2.06
N HIS A 140 -4.74 -24.85 1.13
CA HIS A 140 -5.64 -23.69 1.10
C HIS A 140 -6.96 -23.91 1.85
N LEU A 141 -7.43 -25.17 1.94
CA LEU A 141 -8.68 -25.55 2.62
C LEU A 141 -8.40 -26.60 3.71
N PRO A 142 -7.60 -26.28 4.74
CA PRO A 142 -7.37 -27.21 5.83
C PRO A 142 -8.68 -27.38 6.62
N ASN A 143 -9.09 -28.63 6.86
CA ASN A 143 -10.29 -28.97 7.61
C ASN A 143 -10.00 -30.14 8.56
N GLU A 144 -10.53 -30.08 9.78
CA GLU A 144 -10.42 -31.11 10.81
C GLU A 144 -10.95 -32.46 10.31
N ASP A 145 -12.10 -32.45 9.62
CA ASP A 145 -12.73 -33.66 9.11
C ASP A 145 -11.89 -34.39 8.03
N VAL A 146 -10.98 -33.66 7.38
CA VAL A 146 -10.13 -34.22 6.32
C VAL A 146 -8.95 -35.00 6.91
N VAL A 147 -8.47 -34.61 8.10
CA VAL A 147 -7.25 -35.14 8.72
C VAL A 147 -7.26 -36.68 8.80
N PRO A 148 -8.30 -37.35 9.35
CA PRO A 148 -8.30 -38.81 9.48
C PRO A 148 -8.22 -39.54 8.14
N ALA A 149 -8.74 -38.92 7.07
CA ALA A 149 -8.80 -39.53 5.74
C ALA A 149 -7.48 -39.36 4.96
N VAL A 150 -6.68 -38.34 5.28
CA VAL A 150 -5.48 -37.98 4.49
C VAL A 150 -4.16 -38.23 5.20
N ARG A 151 -4.16 -38.47 6.52
CA ARG A 151 -2.94 -38.66 7.32
C ARG A 151 -2.00 -39.75 6.75
N ASP A 152 -2.51 -40.95 6.51
CA ASP A 152 -1.70 -42.07 5.96
C ASP A 152 -1.29 -41.86 4.48
N PRO A 153 -2.18 -41.42 3.57
CA PRO A 153 -1.78 -41.01 2.23
C PRO A 153 -0.68 -39.94 2.24
N LEU A 154 -0.80 -38.92 3.09
CA LEU A 154 0.12 -37.81 3.17
C LEU A 154 1.52 -38.26 3.66
N LYS A 155 1.56 -39.14 4.68
CA LYS A 155 2.81 -39.69 5.20
C LYS A 155 3.65 -40.40 4.14
N ARG A 156 3.00 -41.10 3.20
CA ARG A 156 3.69 -41.76 2.07
C ARG A 156 4.29 -40.78 1.06
N LEU A 157 3.78 -39.55 1.00
CA LEU A 157 4.19 -38.54 0.03
C LEU A 157 5.41 -37.72 0.47
N TYR A 158 5.81 -37.78 1.75
CA TYR A 158 7.00 -37.06 2.25
C TYR A 158 8.30 -37.47 1.55
N LEU A 159 8.40 -38.74 1.15
CA LEU A 159 9.57 -39.31 0.45
C LEU A 159 9.23 -39.68 -1.00
N HIS A 160 8.23 -39.03 -1.60
CA HIS A 160 7.83 -39.28 -2.98
C HIS A 160 8.95 -38.96 -3.98
N HIS A 161 9.05 -39.66 -5.11
CA HIS A 161 10.12 -39.44 -6.09
C HIS A 161 10.14 -38.01 -6.69
N SER A 162 8.99 -37.34 -6.72
CA SER A 162 8.85 -35.97 -7.23
C SER A 162 9.05 -34.92 -6.13
N VAL A 163 10.10 -34.10 -6.27
CA VAL A 163 10.44 -32.96 -5.39
C VAL A 163 9.26 -32.00 -5.22
N ALA A 164 8.48 -31.78 -6.28
CA ALA A 164 7.31 -30.91 -6.23
C ALA A 164 6.23 -31.45 -5.29
N ILE A 165 6.00 -32.77 -5.32
CA ILE A 165 5.03 -33.47 -4.46
C ILE A 165 5.54 -33.50 -3.02
N GLN A 166 6.80 -33.84 -2.78
CA GLN A 166 7.39 -33.81 -1.42
C GLN A 166 7.17 -32.45 -0.77
N ARG A 167 7.54 -31.36 -1.48
CA ARG A 167 7.41 -30.01 -0.96
C ARG A 167 5.95 -29.61 -0.67
N LEU A 168 5.01 -29.99 -1.55
CA LEU A 168 3.59 -29.74 -1.34
C LEU A 168 3.02 -30.60 -0.20
N ALA A 169 3.50 -31.82 -0.03
CA ALA A 169 3.12 -32.71 1.07
C ALA A 169 3.55 -32.12 2.41
N LEU A 170 4.79 -31.61 2.50
CA LEU A 170 5.28 -30.90 3.69
C LEU A 170 4.48 -29.63 3.97
N ALA A 171 4.16 -28.84 2.93
CA ALA A 171 3.34 -27.64 3.10
C ALA A 171 1.90 -27.98 3.55
N ALA A 172 1.30 -29.03 2.99
CA ALA A 172 -0.02 -29.51 3.40
C ALA A 172 0.00 -30.01 4.86
N ALA A 173 1.03 -30.77 5.24
CA ALA A 173 1.23 -31.20 6.63
C ALA A 173 1.38 -30.00 7.57
N THR A 174 2.10 -28.96 7.14
CA THR A 174 2.26 -27.71 7.90
C THR A 174 0.93 -26.99 8.13
N SER A 175 0.06 -26.95 7.12
CA SER A 175 -1.29 -26.37 7.25
C SER A 175 -2.18 -27.20 8.18
N LEU A 176 -2.15 -28.54 8.07
CA LEU A 176 -2.96 -29.44 8.90
C LEU A 176 -2.45 -29.54 10.35
N ALA A 177 -1.14 -29.39 10.58
CA ALA A 177 -0.52 -29.41 11.90
C ALA A 177 -1.03 -28.28 12.83
N LYS A 178 -1.56 -27.20 12.26
CA LYS A 178 -2.22 -26.13 13.03
C LYS A 178 -3.59 -26.52 13.57
N ILE A 179 -4.19 -27.57 13.02
CA ILE A 179 -5.50 -28.11 13.43
C ILE A 179 -5.29 -29.34 14.33
N ASP A 180 -4.49 -30.30 13.88
CA ASP A 180 -4.22 -31.55 14.60
C ASP A 180 -2.71 -31.81 14.71
N THR A 181 -2.20 -31.83 15.95
CA THR A 181 -0.78 -32.00 16.26
C THR A 181 -0.25 -33.40 15.90
N SER A 182 -1.12 -34.39 15.74
CA SER A 182 -0.71 -35.76 15.40
C SER A 182 -0.08 -35.87 14.01
N VAL A 183 -0.45 -34.98 13.07
CA VAL A 183 0.17 -34.87 11.74
C VAL A 183 1.62 -34.40 11.85
N LEU A 184 1.89 -33.52 12.82
CA LEU A 184 3.23 -33.01 13.07
C LEU A 184 4.16 -34.09 13.64
N GLU A 185 3.67 -34.93 14.55
CA GLU A 185 4.45 -36.05 15.10
C GLU A 185 4.91 -37.02 14.00
N ASP A 186 4.02 -37.36 13.07
CA ASP A 186 4.37 -38.20 11.92
C ASP A 186 5.42 -37.53 11.04
N LEU A 187 5.27 -36.22 10.79
CA LEU A 187 6.23 -35.47 9.98
C LEU A 187 7.61 -35.41 10.66
N LEU A 188 7.66 -35.12 11.96
CA LEU A 188 8.90 -35.06 12.72
C LEU A 188 9.61 -36.43 12.75
N SER A 189 8.85 -37.52 12.78
CA SER A 189 9.42 -38.87 12.68
C SER A 189 10.05 -39.18 11.32
N ALA A 190 9.51 -38.62 10.23
CA ALA A 190 10.01 -38.79 8.87
C ALA A 190 11.12 -37.78 8.50
N ALA A 191 11.26 -36.69 9.27
CA ALA A 191 12.18 -35.60 8.98
C ALA A 191 13.64 -36.04 8.75
N PRO A 192 14.23 -36.98 9.53
CA PRO A 192 15.62 -37.41 9.28
C PRO A 192 15.85 -38.02 7.90
N ASP A 193 14.87 -38.75 7.36
CA ASP A 193 14.96 -39.34 6.03
C ASP A 193 14.75 -38.28 4.93
N VAL A 194 13.88 -37.30 5.17
CA VAL A 194 13.73 -36.13 4.29
C VAL A 194 15.03 -35.32 4.23
N ILE A 195 15.71 -35.15 5.38
CA ILE A 195 16.99 -34.44 5.48
C ILE A 195 18.08 -35.15 4.66
N ARG A 196 18.09 -36.49 4.65
CA ARG A 196 19.05 -37.28 3.86
C ARG A 196 18.90 -37.06 2.35
N GLY A 197 17.73 -36.64 1.87
CA GLY A 197 17.51 -36.31 0.47
C GLY A 197 18.26 -35.07 -0.03
N ASP A 198 18.69 -34.17 0.88
CA ASP A 198 19.44 -32.92 0.62
C ASP A 198 18.86 -31.99 -0.47
N GLU A 199 17.54 -32.04 -0.71
CA GLU A 199 16.88 -31.19 -1.72
C GLU A 199 16.49 -29.82 -1.12
N PRO A 200 17.11 -28.69 -1.55
CA PRO A 200 16.96 -27.41 -0.85
C PRO A 200 15.53 -26.88 -0.75
N MET A 201 14.73 -27.13 -1.79
CA MET A 201 13.32 -26.70 -1.82
C MET A 201 12.43 -27.49 -0.86
N VAL A 202 12.76 -28.77 -0.64
CA VAL A 202 12.03 -29.68 0.26
C VAL A 202 12.43 -29.38 1.70
N LEU A 203 13.74 -29.26 1.95
CA LEU A 203 14.27 -28.78 3.23
C LEU A 203 13.69 -27.42 3.62
N SER A 204 13.51 -26.51 2.67
CA SER A 204 12.91 -25.19 2.92
C SER A 204 11.45 -25.28 3.40
N ALA A 205 10.68 -26.26 2.91
CA ALA A 205 9.31 -26.52 3.38
C ALA A 205 9.31 -27.27 4.71
N LEU A 206 10.27 -28.16 4.95
CA LEU A 206 10.45 -28.81 6.24
C LEU A 206 10.73 -27.77 7.34
N VAL A 207 11.57 -26.76 7.07
CA VAL A 207 11.82 -25.66 8.01
C VAL A 207 10.54 -24.87 8.33
N ASP A 208 9.64 -24.68 7.37
CA ASP A 208 8.34 -24.04 7.65
C ASP A 208 7.50 -24.90 8.62
N ALA A 209 7.51 -26.22 8.45
CA ALA A 209 6.84 -27.14 9.37
C ALA A 209 7.45 -27.10 10.78
N LEU A 210 8.78 -27.06 10.88
CA LEU A 210 9.49 -26.93 12.16
C LEU A 210 9.16 -25.60 12.87
N ASN A 211 8.97 -24.51 12.13
CA ASN A 211 8.50 -23.25 12.72
C ASN A 211 7.09 -23.38 13.30
N VAL A 212 6.18 -24.06 12.60
CA VAL A 212 4.83 -24.32 13.13
C VAL A 212 4.89 -25.21 14.37
N ALA A 213 5.81 -26.18 14.43
CA ALA A 213 6.02 -26.98 15.63
C ALA A 213 6.36 -26.10 16.86
N LEU A 214 7.22 -25.10 16.67
CA LEU A 214 7.58 -24.13 17.71
C LEU A 214 6.43 -23.19 18.09
N GLU A 215 5.50 -22.92 17.16
CA GLU A 215 4.32 -22.10 17.44
C GLU A 215 3.25 -22.87 18.23
N VAL A 216 3.02 -24.14 17.90
CA VAL A 216 1.94 -24.96 18.49
C VAL A 216 2.35 -25.61 19.81
N SER A 217 3.55 -26.17 19.89
CA SER A 217 4.06 -26.90 21.07
C SER A 217 5.49 -26.50 21.40
N PRO A 218 5.71 -25.28 21.95
CA PRO A 218 7.04 -24.68 22.03
C PRO A 218 8.01 -25.43 22.95
N ASP A 219 7.55 -26.08 24.02
CA ASP A 219 8.44 -26.71 25.01
C ASP A 219 8.75 -28.18 24.67
N ASP A 220 7.75 -28.95 24.23
CA ASP A 220 7.92 -30.36 23.87
C ASP A 220 8.69 -30.55 22.55
N ALA A 221 8.46 -29.67 21.57
CA ALA A 221 9.09 -29.78 20.26
C ALA A 221 10.52 -29.19 20.21
N LEU A 222 10.90 -28.34 21.17
CA LEU A 222 12.12 -27.54 21.09
C LEU A 222 13.39 -28.37 20.89
N SER A 223 13.59 -29.39 21.73
CA SER A 223 14.80 -30.21 21.67
C SER A 223 14.89 -31.01 20.37
N MET A 224 13.75 -31.51 19.89
CA MET A 224 13.68 -32.25 18.64
C MET A 224 13.94 -31.34 17.44
N VAL A 225 13.30 -30.17 17.38
CA VAL A 225 13.51 -29.16 16.34
C VAL A 225 14.97 -28.70 16.33
N ALA A 226 15.58 -28.45 17.49
CA ALA A 226 16.99 -28.07 17.59
C ALA A 226 17.91 -29.14 16.98
N GLN A 227 17.67 -30.41 17.28
CA GLN A 227 18.45 -31.53 16.72
C GLN A 227 18.27 -31.65 15.20
N LEU A 228 17.03 -31.53 14.70
CA LEU A 228 16.75 -31.58 13.26
C LEU A 228 17.40 -30.40 12.52
N VAL A 229 17.35 -29.19 13.07
CA VAL A 229 18.02 -28.02 12.48
C VAL A 229 19.54 -28.21 12.45
N VAL A 230 20.16 -28.79 13.49
CA VAL A 230 21.59 -29.17 13.45
C VAL A 230 21.86 -30.18 12.35
N GLN A 231 21.05 -31.24 12.24
CA GLN A 231 21.20 -32.23 11.17
C GLN A 231 21.09 -31.61 9.78
N MET A 232 20.17 -30.66 9.58
CA MET A 232 20.05 -29.92 8.31
C MET A 232 21.29 -29.09 8.00
N TRP A 233 21.89 -28.47 9.01
CA TRP A 233 23.14 -27.74 8.86
C TRP A 233 24.35 -28.64 8.56
N ASP A 234 24.36 -29.85 9.12
CA ASP A 234 25.41 -30.86 8.91
C ASP A 234 25.29 -31.56 7.55
N ALA A 235 24.06 -31.87 7.12
CA ALA A 235 23.79 -32.58 5.86
C ALA A 235 23.99 -31.71 4.62
N ARG A 236 23.89 -30.39 4.77
CA ARG A 236 23.94 -29.45 3.66
C ARG A 236 25.28 -29.53 2.92
N THR A 237 25.26 -30.14 1.74
CA THR A 237 26.37 -30.06 0.79
C THR A 237 26.27 -28.76 0.00
N ASN A 238 27.39 -28.08 -0.23
CA ASN A 238 27.42 -26.64 -0.49
C ASN A 238 27.08 -26.23 -1.94
N ASP A 239 26.07 -26.85 -2.57
CA ASP A 239 25.84 -26.70 -4.01
C ASP A 239 24.47 -26.07 -4.38
N ASN A 240 24.55 -25.13 -5.32
CA ASN A 240 23.54 -24.17 -5.81
C ASN A 240 23.25 -22.94 -4.90
N PRO A 241 23.89 -21.78 -5.16
CA PRO A 241 23.80 -20.59 -4.30
C PRO A 241 22.41 -19.95 -4.26
N THR A 242 21.56 -20.14 -5.27
CA THR A 242 20.27 -19.42 -5.35
C THR A 242 19.14 -20.16 -4.61
N ALA A 243 19.01 -21.47 -4.82
CA ALA A 243 18.02 -22.28 -4.10
C ALA A 243 18.42 -22.44 -2.62
N ALA A 244 19.72 -22.60 -2.35
CA ALA A 244 20.24 -22.64 -1.00
C ALA A 244 20.03 -21.33 -0.24
N ALA A 245 20.04 -20.15 -0.89
CA ALA A 245 19.86 -18.88 -0.19
C ALA A 245 18.54 -18.78 0.59
N THR A 246 17.43 -19.27 0.01
CA THR A 246 16.13 -19.27 0.69
C THR A 246 16.13 -20.24 1.87
N LEU A 247 16.72 -21.42 1.70
CA LEU A 247 16.89 -22.39 2.78
C LEU A 247 17.75 -21.81 3.91
N VAL A 248 18.91 -21.22 3.59
CA VAL A 248 19.82 -20.58 4.55
C VAL A 248 19.11 -19.48 5.31
N LEU A 249 18.35 -18.63 4.63
CA LEU A 249 17.59 -17.56 5.27
C LEU A 249 16.60 -18.11 6.31
N LYS A 250 15.85 -19.15 5.95
CA LYS A 250 14.92 -19.80 6.87
C LYS A 250 15.65 -20.50 8.01
N LEU A 251 16.73 -21.23 7.73
CA LEU A 251 17.53 -21.91 8.74
C LEU A 251 18.15 -20.92 9.74
N VAL A 252 18.68 -19.78 9.28
CA VAL A 252 19.20 -18.73 10.18
C VAL A 252 18.08 -18.21 11.08
N LYS A 253 16.90 -17.94 10.52
CA LYS A 253 15.73 -17.49 11.28
C LYS A 253 15.33 -18.51 12.36
N THR A 254 15.27 -19.79 12.01
CA THR A 254 14.86 -20.86 12.94
C THR A 254 15.93 -21.15 13.97
N SER A 255 17.21 -21.20 13.58
CA SER A 255 18.32 -21.36 14.49
C SER A 255 18.36 -20.23 15.52
N GLY A 256 18.13 -18.98 15.11
CA GLY A 256 18.05 -17.85 16.04
C GLY A 256 16.91 -17.99 17.07
N ALA A 257 15.73 -18.45 16.66
CA ALA A 257 14.60 -18.69 17.56
C ALA A 257 14.86 -19.82 18.57
N VAL A 258 15.58 -20.87 18.14
CA VAL A 258 15.83 -22.08 18.91
C VAL A 258 17.04 -21.95 19.84
N LEU A 259 18.06 -21.17 19.45
CA LEU A 259 19.31 -20.95 20.19
C LEU A 259 19.10 -20.44 21.62
N SER A 260 18.14 -19.54 21.83
CA SER A 260 17.93 -18.91 23.15
C SER A 260 17.24 -19.83 24.16
N ARG A 261 16.75 -21.02 23.75
CA ARG A 261 15.94 -21.92 24.60
C ARG A 261 16.46 -23.36 24.64
N SER A 262 17.47 -23.70 23.83
CA SER A 262 17.88 -25.09 23.59
C SER A 262 18.93 -25.63 24.55
N ASN A 263 19.10 -26.95 24.53
CA ASN A 263 20.16 -27.65 25.25
C ASN A 263 21.57 -27.17 24.83
N PRO A 264 22.54 -27.15 25.76
CA PRO A 264 23.89 -26.64 25.52
C PRO A 264 24.64 -27.26 24.32
N PRO A 265 24.62 -28.59 24.05
CA PRO A 265 25.37 -29.15 22.92
C PRO A 265 24.78 -28.76 21.56
N ALA A 266 23.46 -28.64 21.45
CA ALA A 266 22.81 -28.18 20.22
C ALA A 266 23.10 -26.68 20.01
N GLN A 267 23.09 -25.90 21.08
CA GLN A 267 23.40 -24.47 21.05
C GLN A 267 24.81 -24.20 20.52
N GLU A 268 25.82 -24.91 21.01
CA GLU A 268 27.22 -24.75 20.57
C GLU A 268 27.39 -25.06 19.08
N ARG A 269 26.82 -26.18 18.61
CA ARG A 269 26.86 -26.55 17.19
C ARG A 269 26.16 -25.51 16.33
N LEU A 270 24.93 -25.14 16.66
CA LEU A 270 24.18 -24.11 15.92
C LEU A 270 24.95 -22.79 15.86
N HIS A 271 25.56 -22.36 16.97
CA HIS A 271 26.39 -21.17 17.01
C HIS A 271 27.57 -21.27 16.03
N SER A 272 28.25 -22.43 16.01
CA SER A 272 29.35 -22.67 15.06
C SER A 272 28.92 -22.60 13.59
N HIS A 273 27.73 -23.10 13.24
CA HIS A 273 27.19 -23.01 11.87
C HIS A 273 26.83 -21.57 11.52
N LEU A 274 26.18 -20.84 12.43
CA LEU A 274 25.82 -19.44 12.23
C LEU A 274 27.07 -18.57 12.03
N LEU A 275 28.13 -18.77 12.80
CA LEU A 275 29.39 -18.06 12.63
C LEU A 275 30.03 -18.33 11.27
N ARG A 276 30.03 -19.59 10.80
CA ARG A 276 30.55 -19.95 9.47
C ARG A 276 29.77 -19.27 8.35
N VAL A 277 28.44 -19.27 8.43
CA VAL A 277 27.57 -18.60 7.46
C VAL A 277 27.80 -17.09 7.51
N LEU A 278 27.83 -16.52 8.70
CA LEU A 278 28.11 -15.09 8.87
C LEU A 278 29.46 -14.71 8.24
N ALA A 279 30.50 -15.51 8.43
CA ALA A 279 31.81 -15.28 7.82
C ALA A 279 31.76 -15.28 6.28
N ASP A 280 31.06 -16.22 5.66
CA ASP A 280 30.95 -16.30 4.19
C ASP A 280 30.13 -15.12 3.62
N TYR A 281 28.98 -14.80 4.23
CA TYR A 281 28.05 -13.80 3.68
C TYR A 281 28.42 -12.35 4.01
N THR A 282 29.15 -12.08 5.09
CA THR A 282 29.63 -10.71 5.42
C THR A 282 30.71 -10.21 4.46
N THR A 283 31.35 -11.09 3.70
CA THR A 283 32.33 -10.71 2.66
C THR A 283 31.67 -10.25 1.35
N ARG A 284 30.36 -10.51 1.17
CA ARG A 284 29.61 -10.21 -0.06
C ARG A 284 28.59 -9.09 0.20
N LEU A 285 28.44 -8.19 -0.78
CA LEU A 285 27.51 -7.05 -0.71
C LEU A 285 26.30 -7.19 -1.65
N ASP A 286 25.96 -8.40 -2.06
CA ASP A 286 24.78 -8.65 -2.90
C ASP A 286 23.47 -8.56 -2.09
N VAL A 287 22.33 -8.48 -2.79
CA VAL A 287 21.01 -8.35 -2.17
C VAL A 287 20.74 -9.50 -1.18
N ARG A 288 21.25 -10.71 -1.46
CA ARG A 288 21.04 -11.89 -0.61
C ARG A 288 21.82 -11.78 0.70
N SER A 289 23.08 -11.39 0.65
CA SER A 289 23.88 -11.11 1.84
C SER A 289 23.26 -10.03 2.71
N LYS A 290 22.77 -8.93 2.11
CA LYS A 290 22.09 -7.86 2.84
C LYS A 290 20.88 -8.39 3.62
N VAL A 291 20.06 -9.25 3.02
CA VAL A 291 18.89 -9.86 3.69
C VAL A 291 19.31 -10.78 4.84
N LEU A 292 20.39 -11.55 4.69
CA LEU A 292 20.91 -12.43 5.74
C LEU A 292 21.50 -11.64 6.91
N VAL A 293 22.33 -10.64 6.63
CA VAL A 293 22.88 -9.73 7.65
C VAL A 293 21.75 -9.08 8.46
N LEU A 294 20.66 -8.64 7.80
CA LEU A 294 19.48 -8.14 8.49
C LEU A 294 18.84 -9.19 9.42
N GLN A 295 18.76 -10.47 9.03
CA GLN A 295 18.28 -11.51 9.95
C GLN A 295 19.23 -11.73 11.13
N PHE A 296 20.55 -11.70 10.90
CA PHE A 296 21.51 -11.77 12.00
C PHE A 296 21.36 -10.59 12.97
N CYS A 297 21.13 -9.36 12.48
CA CYS A 297 20.81 -8.20 13.30
C CYS A 297 19.58 -8.44 14.20
N ARG A 298 18.52 -9.09 13.69
CA ARG A 298 17.32 -9.42 14.50
C ARG A 298 17.62 -10.38 15.65
N HIS A 299 18.58 -11.28 15.46
CA HIS A 299 19.01 -12.25 16.48
C HIS A 299 20.18 -11.74 17.34
N ALA A 300 20.69 -10.53 17.08
CA ALA A 300 21.89 -10.02 17.73
C ALA A 300 21.73 -9.88 19.24
N LYS A 301 20.58 -9.39 19.71
CA LYS A 301 20.31 -9.18 21.14
C LYS A 301 20.04 -10.48 21.91
N SER A 302 19.55 -11.52 21.24
CA SER A 302 19.06 -12.74 21.90
C SER A 302 20.01 -13.94 21.81
N SER A 303 20.88 -13.99 20.79
CA SER A 303 21.49 -15.25 20.37
C SER A 303 22.93 -15.15 19.82
N LEU A 304 23.47 -13.94 19.60
CA LEU A 304 24.82 -13.74 19.06
C LEU A 304 25.79 -13.22 20.12
N ASN A 305 27.00 -13.77 20.13
CA ASN A 305 28.10 -13.30 20.96
C ASN A 305 28.67 -11.98 20.39
N GLU A 306 29.37 -11.21 21.23
CA GLU A 306 29.96 -9.91 20.85
C GLU A 306 30.84 -9.99 19.59
N ALA A 307 31.67 -11.02 19.46
CA ALA A 307 32.49 -11.25 18.27
C ALA A 307 31.67 -11.39 16.98
N ALA A 308 30.52 -12.06 17.03
CA ALA A 308 29.60 -12.20 15.90
C ALA A 308 28.90 -10.88 15.58
N GLN A 309 28.54 -10.10 16.59
CA GLN A 309 27.94 -8.78 16.40
C GLN A 309 28.91 -7.82 15.69
N LEU A 310 30.20 -7.87 16.01
CA LEU A 310 31.23 -7.10 15.30
C LEU A 310 31.40 -7.52 13.84
N MET A 311 31.22 -8.81 13.52
CA MET A 311 31.25 -9.30 12.14
C MET A 311 30.07 -8.75 11.31
N VAL A 312 28.88 -8.65 11.92
CA VAL A 312 27.68 -8.07 11.29
C VAL A 312 27.86 -6.58 10.99
N LEU A 313 28.63 -5.85 11.81
CA LEU A 313 28.86 -4.42 11.64
C LEU A 313 29.72 -4.09 10.40
N LYS A 314 30.67 -4.97 10.03
CA LYS A 314 31.58 -4.75 8.89
C LYS A 314 30.88 -4.46 7.55
N PRO A 315 29.92 -5.27 7.06
CA PRO A 315 29.23 -4.97 5.81
C PRO A 315 28.36 -3.71 5.89
N ILE A 316 27.82 -3.38 7.06
CA ILE A 316 27.03 -2.14 7.27
C ILE A 316 27.94 -0.93 7.07
N ARG A 317 29.12 -0.93 7.69
CA ARG A 317 30.13 0.12 7.53
C ARG A 317 30.63 0.22 6.10
N SER A 318 30.86 -0.90 5.42
CA SER A 318 31.27 -0.89 4.01
C SER A 318 30.27 -0.19 3.08
N ILE A 319 28.96 -0.28 3.38
CA ILE A 319 27.91 0.39 2.61
C ILE A 319 27.81 1.87 2.99
N LEU A 320 27.97 2.21 4.26
CA LEU A 320 28.03 3.61 4.70
C LEU A 320 29.29 4.32 4.21
N ALA A 321 30.39 3.60 3.98
CA ALA A 321 31.62 4.14 3.42
C ALA A 321 31.56 4.34 1.88
N GLU A 322 30.51 3.86 1.21
CA GLU A 322 30.34 4.03 -0.23
C GLU A 322 30.10 5.51 -0.59
N TYR A 323 30.66 5.96 -1.72
CA TYR A 323 30.45 7.32 -2.21
C TYR A 323 29.02 7.43 -2.76
N ALA A 324 28.13 8.03 -1.96
CA ALA A 324 26.69 8.18 -2.24
C ALA A 324 25.90 6.84 -2.27
N PRO A 325 25.62 6.23 -1.11
CA PRO A 325 24.84 4.99 -1.03
C PRO A 325 23.42 5.19 -1.58
N SER A 326 22.86 4.13 -2.18
CA SER A 326 21.48 4.16 -2.66
C SER A 326 20.48 4.37 -1.50
N SER A 327 19.30 4.93 -1.77
CA SER A 327 18.29 5.16 -0.73
C SER A 327 17.88 3.86 -0.01
N ASN A 328 17.84 2.73 -0.74
CA ASN A 328 17.51 1.43 -0.17
C ASN A 328 18.63 0.92 0.75
N ASP A 329 19.88 1.23 0.41
CA ASP A 329 21.05 0.82 1.20
C ASP A 329 21.17 1.63 2.49
N VAL A 330 20.86 2.93 2.43
CA VAL A 330 20.73 3.78 3.62
C VAL A 330 19.60 3.27 4.53
N TYR A 331 18.41 3.00 3.97
CA TYR A 331 17.29 2.44 4.73
C TYR A 331 17.66 1.09 5.39
N TRP A 332 18.32 0.21 4.64
CA TRP A 332 18.78 -1.07 5.14
C TRP A 332 19.80 -0.91 6.27
N ALA A 333 20.79 -0.02 6.13
CA ALA A 333 21.80 0.25 7.15
C ALA A 333 21.15 0.81 8.44
N LEU A 334 20.21 1.76 8.30
CA LEU A 334 19.44 2.32 9.42
C LEU A 334 18.67 1.22 10.17
N THR A 335 17.98 0.35 9.43
CA THR A 335 17.20 -0.75 10.01
C THR A 335 18.11 -1.76 10.72
N CYS A 336 19.27 -2.06 10.15
CA CYS A 336 20.24 -2.96 10.78
C CYS A 336 20.82 -2.36 12.08
N LEU A 337 21.19 -1.08 12.08
CA LEU A 337 21.70 -0.40 13.27
C LEU A 337 20.65 -0.24 14.37
N GLU A 338 19.37 -0.04 14.01
CA GLU A 338 18.26 0.03 14.97
C GLU A 338 18.09 -1.28 15.76
N LEU A 339 18.35 -2.41 15.10
CA LEU A 339 18.25 -3.75 15.69
C LEU A 339 19.46 -4.12 16.55
N LEU A 340 20.63 -3.51 16.32
CA LEU A 340 21.84 -3.76 17.09
C LEU A 340 21.85 -2.96 18.42
N PRO A 341 22.50 -3.49 19.48
CA PRO A 341 22.80 -2.70 20.68
C PRO A 341 23.57 -1.42 20.33
N SER A 342 23.15 -0.28 20.88
CA SER A 342 23.75 1.01 20.58
C SER A 342 25.21 1.11 21.01
N GLU A 343 25.62 0.39 22.06
CA GLU A 343 27.01 0.45 22.56
C GLU A 343 28.04 -0.06 21.54
N LEU A 344 27.62 -0.95 20.63
CA LEU A 344 28.53 -1.59 19.67
C LEU A 344 28.94 -0.66 18.53
N TRP A 345 28.03 0.22 18.11
CA TRP A 345 28.21 1.03 16.92
C TRP A 345 28.32 2.53 17.21
N SER A 346 27.79 3.03 18.32
CA SER A 346 27.81 4.47 18.61
C SER A 346 29.22 5.07 18.64
N ASN A 347 30.21 4.29 19.12
CA ASN A 347 31.58 4.75 19.31
C ASN A 347 32.54 4.27 18.21
N THR A 348 32.07 3.46 17.27
CA THR A 348 32.91 2.81 16.25
C THR A 348 32.70 3.35 14.85
N LEU A 349 31.61 4.09 14.62
CA LEU A 349 31.35 4.78 13.36
C LEU A 349 32.18 6.05 13.24
N ASP A 350 32.73 6.28 12.04
CA ASP A 350 33.52 7.46 11.71
C ASP A 350 32.61 8.66 11.42
N GLU A 351 33.15 9.87 11.46
CA GLU A 351 32.40 11.12 11.22
C GLU A 351 31.68 11.13 9.85
N ALA A 352 32.29 10.54 8.82
CA ALA A 352 31.70 10.43 7.49
C ALA A 352 30.48 9.51 7.46
N GLU A 353 30.52 8.39 8.20
CA GLU A 353 29.43 7.43 8.30
C GLU A 353 28.26 8.03 9.09
N VAL A 354 28.55 8.69 10.23
CA VAL A 354 27.54 9.39 11.03
C VAL A 354 26.89 10.53 10.23
N ARG A 355 27.65 11.24 9.40
CA ARG A 355 27.11 12.29 8.52
C ARG A 355 26.03 11.75 7.59
N ILE A 356 26.18 10.53 7.04
CA ILE A 356 25.16 9.91 6.18
C ILE A 356 23.89 9.57 6.98
N LEU A 357 24.04 9.10 8.22
CA LEU A 357 22.89 8.84 9.10
C LEU A 357 22.15 10.13 9.46
N VAL A 358 22.91 11.22 9.71
CA VAL A 358 22.33 12.54 10.01
C VAL A 358 21.69 13.16 8.77
N THR A 359 22.25 13.01 7.57
CA THR A 359 21.61 13.48 6.33
C THR A 359 20.32 12.72 6.05
N ALA A 360 20.23 11.44 6.44
CA ALA A 360 19.01 10.65 6.32
C ALA A 360 17.82 11.20 7.14
N LEU A 361 18.06 12.01 8.18
CA LEU A 361 17.00 12.73 8.90
C LEU A 361 16.27 13.76 8.01
N ASN A 362 16.92 14.24 6.95
CA ASN A 362 16.35 15.18 5.98
C ASN A 362 16.01 14.51 4.63
N ALA A 363 16.04 13.18 4.55
CA ALA A 363 15.72 12.46 3.32
C ALA A 363 14.29 12.78 2.83
N ASP A 364 14.11 12.81 1.51
CA ASP A 364 12.81 13.04 0.88
C ASP A 364 11.85 11.88 1.17
N ASP A 365 12.36 10.64 1.15
CA ASP A 365 11.61 9.45 1.48
C ASP A 365 11.21 9.41 2.97
N GLU A 366 9.91 9.26 3.20
CA GLU A 366 9.30 9.15 4.53
C GLU A 366 9.80 7.92 5.29
N SER A 367 10.01 6.80 4.61
CA SER A 367 10.41 5.55 5.29
C SER A 367 11.83 5.63 5.85
N THR A 368 12.76 6.17 5.07
CA THR A 368 14.15 6.43 5.44
C THR A 368 14.25 7.44 6.58
N ARG A 369 13.50 8.54 6.47
CA ARG A 369 13.46 9.56 7.52
C ARG A 369 12.93 9.01 8.85
N ARG A 370 11.83 8.24 8.82
CA ARG A 370 11.29 7.59 10.04
C ARG A 370 12.25 6.58 10.64
N ALA A 371 12.94 5.79 9.82
CA ALA A 371 13.96 4.85 10.28
C ALA A 371 15.12 5.60 10.98
N ALA A 372 15.60 6.70 10.41
CA ALA A 372 16.61 7.54 11.04
C ALA A 372 16.12 8.13 12.38
N LEU A 373 14.90 8.67 12.43
CA LEU A 373 14.32 9.21 13.67
C LEU A 373 14.23 8.14 14.77
N ARG A 374 13.85 6.89 14.45
CA ARG A 374 13.83 5.78 15.41
C ARG A 374 15.23 5.38 15.87
N LEU A 375 16.20 5.35 14.96
CA LEU A 375 17.59 5.05 15.29
C LEU A 375 18.13 6.05 16.31
N PHE A 376 18.02 7.35 16.02
CA PHE A 376 18.50 8.40 16.92
C PHE A 376 17.71 8.47 18.23
N LYS A 377 16.41 8.14 18.23
CA LYS A 377 15.64 8.05 19.49
C LYS A 377 16.27 7.07 20.47
N ASN A 378 16.78 5.94 19.97
CA ASN A 378 17.35 4.86 20.76
C ASN A 378 18.83 5.10 21.09
N ALA A 379 19.61 5.64 20.15
CA ALA A 379 21.05 5.79 20.29
C ALA A 379 21.50 7.16 20.80
N ASP A 380 20.95 8.25 20.25
CA ASP A 380 21.32 9.62 20.61
C ASP A 380 20.13 10.58 20.56
N ARG A 381 19.47 10.71 21.72
CA ARG A 381 18.34 11.63 21.90
C ARG A 381 18.74 13.09 21.78
N GLN A 382 20.03 13.44 21.94
CA GLN A 382 20.48 14.82 21.88
C GLN A 382 20.53 15.33 20.44
N THR A 383 21.11 14.56 19.52
CA THR A 383 21.06 14.90 18.08
C THR A 383 19.62 15.05 17.58
N LEU A 384 18.73 14.16 18.02
CA LEU A 384 17.31 14.24 17.67
C LEU A 384 16.62 15.50 18.22
N LYS A 385 16.97 15.94 19.44
CA LYS A 385 16.46 17.20 20.02
C LYS A 385 16.93 18.42 19.22
N VAL A 386 18.22 18.47 18.87
CA VAL A 386 18.79 19.57 18.07
C VAL A 386 18.14 19.61 16.69
N HIS A 387 17.95 18.45 16.06
CA HIS A 387 17.27 18.35 14.78
C HIS A 387 15.81 18.81 14.86
N PHE A 388 15.06 18.37 15.89
CA PHE A 388 13.70 18.84 16.14
C PHE A 388 13.64 20.35 16.38
N GLU A 389 14.57 20.91 17.14
CA GLU A 389 14.64 22.36 17.38
C GLU A 389 14.87 23.13 16.07
N SER A 390 15.77 22.66 15.21
CA SER A 390 15.99 23.21 13.87
C SER A 390 14.73 23.14 12.99
N LEU A 391 14.06 21.98 12.93
CA LEU A 391 12.81 21.83 12.19
C LEU A 391 11.68 22.72 12.72
N SER A 392 11.62 22.92 14.04
CA SER A 392 10.61 23.78 14.67
C SER A 392 10.82 25.28 14.40
N GLU A 393 12.02 25.67 13.97
CA GLU A 393 12.35 27.04 13.56
C GLU A 393 12.16 27.24 12.04
N GLY A 394 12.21 26.16 11.26
CA GLY A 394 11.96 26.16 9.83
C GLY A 394 10.47 26.16 9.43
N PRO A 395 10.18 26.23 8.11
CA PRO A 395 8.81 26.20 7.59
C PRO A 395 8.17 24.79 7.59
N GLN A 396 8.98 23.74 7.79
CA GLN A 396 8.60 22.32 7.66
C GLN A 396 7.94 21.77 8.93
N SER A 397 6.75 22.29 9.27
CA SER A 397 6.03 21.86 10.48
C SER A 397 5.47 20.44 10.39
N ASP A 398 5.21 19.94 9.19
CA ASP A 398 4.89 18.54 8.90
C ASP A 398 6.01 17.61 9.41
N ARG A 399 7.26 17.88 9.01
CA ARG A 399 8.44 17.11 9.42
C ARG A 399 8.73 17.24 10.92
N ALA A 400 8.52 18.44 11.48
CA ALA A 400 8.67 18.65 12.92
C ALA A 400 7.65 17.81 13.73
N MET A 401 6.41 17.70 13.23
CA MET A 401 5.36 16.91 13.89
C MET A 401 5.58 15.41 13.75
N GLU A 402 6.11 14.96 12.61
CA GLU A 402 6.57 13.59 12.42
C GLU A 402 7.68 13.23 13.42
N ALA A 403 8.70 14.08 13.56
CA ALA A 403 9.76 13.89 14.54
C ALA A 403 9.21 13.85 15.98
N ALA A 404 8.30 14.76 16.33
CA ALA A 404 7.65 14.77 17.64
C ALA A 404 6.89 13.47 17.94
N ALA A 405 6.19 12.91 16.96
CA ALA A 405 5.40 11.68 17.13
C ALA A 405 6.26 10.45 17.39
N ILE A 406 7.50 10.44 16.91
CA ILE A 406 8.47 9.36 17.15
C ILE A 406 9.22 9.57 18.47
N MET A 407 9.62 10.82 18.78
CA MET A 407 10.38 11.16 19.98
C MET A 407 9.67 10.84 21.31
N GLU A 408 8.35 11.03 21.33
CA GLU A 408 7.54 11.01 22.55
C GLU A 408 6.66 9.77 22.63
N ASP A 409 6.91 8.95 23.64
CA ASP A 409 6.13 7.75 23.94
C ASP A 409 4.85 8.05 24.72
N THR A 410 4.72 9.28 25.26
CA THR A 410 3.55 9.73 26.03
C THR A 410 2.77 10.80 25.28
N GLY A 411 1.44 10.76 25.44
CA GLY A 411 0.55 11.77 24.87
C GLY A 411 0.85 13.19 25.41
N GLU A 412 1.19 13.30 26.69
CA GLU A 412 1.58 14.57 27.31
C GLU A 412 2.86 15.16 26.68
N GLY A 413 3.88 14.32 26.47
CA GLY A 413 5.12 14.71 25.79
C GLY A 413 4.87 15.21 24.38
N TYR A 414 4.03 14.50 23.63
CA TYR A 414 3.65 14.89 22.26
C TYR A 414 2.87 16.22 22.24
N ALA A 415 1.92 16.42 23.16
CA ALA A 415 1.19 17.68 23.31
C ALA A 415 2.12 18.86 23.63
N LYS A 416 3.15 18.66 24.46
CA LYS A 416 4.16 19.68 24.76
C LYS A 416 4.96 20.08 23.52
N ARG A 417 5.37 19.12 22.69
CA ARG A 417 6.10 19.38 21.43
C ARG A 417 5.23 20.05 20.38
N LEU A 418 3.97 19.63 20.23
CA LEU A 418 3.00 20.29 19.35
C LEU A 418 2.90 21.80 19.68
N ARG A 419 2.75 22.14 20.97
CA ARG A 419 2.72 23.54 21.40
C ARG A 419 4.02 24.29 21.11
N GLN A 420 5.16 23.63 21.24
CA GLN A 420 6.45 24.23 20.88
C GLN A 420 6.52 24.56 19.39
N VAL A 421 6.10 23.65 18.51
CA VAL A 421 6.07 23.86 17.06
C VAL A 421 5.13 25.00 16.69
N LEU A 422 3.88 24.96 17.19
CA LEU A 422 2.89 25.99 16.89
C LEU A 422 3.32 27.38 17.39
N SER A 423 3.79 27.48 18.64
CA SER A 423 4.19 28.76 19.23
C SER A 423 5.41 29.39 18.54
N ARG A 424 6.36 28.59 18.05
CA ARG A 424 7.53 29.07 17.29
C ARG A 424 7.10 29.58 15.92
N ARG A 425 6.24 28.84 15.21
CA ARG A 425 5.73 29.22 13.89
C ARG A 425 4.88 30.50 13.93
N GLU A 426 3.94 30.59 14.87
CA GLU A 426 3.11 31.80 15.04
C GLU A 426 3.96 33.04 15.36
N LYS A 427 5.04 32.89 16.15
CA LYS A 427 5.99 33.98 16.41
C LYS A 427 6.78 34.35 15.15
N GLY A 428 7.16 33.38 14.33
CA GLY A 428 7.83 33.58 13.03
C GLY A 428 6.95 34.36 12.05
N GLU A 429 5.71 33.94 11.87
CA GLU A 429 4.74 34.59 10.98
C GLU A 429 4.43 36.02 11.42
N LYS A 430 4.25 36.26 12.73
CA LYS A 430 4.08 37.62 13.29
C LYS A 430 5.29 38.51 13.00
N ARG A 431 6.52 37.99 13.05
CA ARG A 431 7.75 38.74 12.74
C ARG A 431 7.87 39.06 11.26
N GLN A 432 7.54 38.12 10.37
CA GLN A 432 7.55 38.35 8.93
C GLN A 432 6.50 39.37 8.49
N ARG A 433 5.26 39.27 8.99
CA ARG A 433 4.19 40.23 8.70
C ARG A 433 4.49 41.65 9.20
N LYS A 434 5.15 41.76 10.36
CA LYS A 434 5.61 43.06 10.87
C LYS A 434 6.68 43.69 9.98
N LYS A 435 7.45 42.89 9.24
CA LYS A 435 8.43 43.39 8.25
C LYS A 435 7.78 43.70 6.89
N SER A 436 6.74 42.97 6.47
CA SER A 436 6.03 43.22 5.20
C SER A 436 5.06 44.39 5.23
N GLY A 437 4.70 44.92 6.41
CA GLY A 437 3.78 46.05 6.55
C GLY A 437 2.31 45.69 6.31
N GLU A 438 1.99 44.41 6.18
CA GLU A 438 0.62 43.91 6.03
C GLU A 438 -0.18 44.10 7.33
N ARG A 439 -1.46 44.47 7.19
CA ARG A 439 -2.39 44.57 8.32
C ARG A 439 -2.50 43.21 9.03
N MET A 440 -2.67 43.27 10.35
CA MET A 440 -2.79 42.10 11.22
C MET A 440 -4.14 41.40 11.01
N GLU A 441 -4.31 40.75 9.85
CA GLU A 441 -5.38 39.78 9.63
C GLU A 441 -5.01 38.45 10.32
N THR A 442 -6.04 37.73 10.76
CA THR A 442 -5.94 36.50 11.56
C THR A 442 -5.00 35.47 10.93
N LEU A 443 -4.21 34.78 11.77
CA LEU A 443 -3.30 33.71 11.35
C LEU A 443 -4.10 32.59 10.66
N GLY A 444 -3.54 31.98 9.62
CA GLY A 444 -4.16 30.84 8.93
C GLY A 444 -4.05 29.55 9.74
N VAL A 445 -4.98 28.62 9.53
CA VAL A 445 -4.93 27.28 10.14
C VAL A 445 -3.95 26.41 9.35
N MET A 446 -3.09 25.67 10.05
CA MET A 446 -2.15 24.73 9.45
C MET A 446 -2.79 23.35 9.28
N GLN A 447 -3.45 23.11 8.16
CA GLN A 447 -4.21 21.88 7.90
C GLN A 447 -3.35 20.61 7.99
N ASP A 448 -2.12 20.62 7.45
CA ASP A 448 -1.23 19.46 7.46
C ASP A 448 -0.92 18.97 8.88
N VAL A 449 -0.71 19.92 9.82
CA VAL A 449 -0.44 19.59 11.22
C VAL A 449 -1.68 19.01 11.90
N VAL A 450 -2.88 19.53 11.60
CA VAL A 450 -4.14 18.98 12.12
C VAL A 450 -4.29 17.53 11.64
N GLY A 451 -4.07 17.28 10.35
CA GLY A 451 -4.16 15.94 9.76
C GLY A 451 -3.18 14.94 10.40
N ILE A 452 -1.91 15.34 10.56
CA ILE A 452 -0.87 14.50 11.18
C ILE A 452 -1.21 14.17 12.64
N VAL A 453 -1.65 15.16 13.43
CA VAL A 453 -1.99 14.96 14.84
C VAL A 453 -3.18 14.01 14.99
N LEU A 454 -4.26 14.22 14.24
CA LEU A 454 -5.45 13.36 14.33
C LEU A 454 -5.17 11.93 13.87
N THR A 455 -4.39 11.77 12.79
CA THR A 455 -3.96 10.44 12.32
C THR A 455 -3.10 9.74 13.37
N THR A 456 -2.13 10.46 13.96
CA THR A 456 -1.27 9.92 15.02
C THR A 456 -2.07 9.49 16.23
N LEU A 457 -3.10 10.23 16.64
CA LEU A 457 -3.93 9.85 17.79
C LEU A 457 -4.78 8.60 17.50
N ARG A 458 -5.33 8.48 16.30
CA ARG A 458 -6.13 7.31 15.89
C ARG A 458 -5.32 6.01 15.91
N ASP A 459 -4.03 6.07 15.60
CA ASP A 459 -3.16 4.89 15.60
C ASP A 459 -2.65 4.48 17.00
N ARG A 460 -2.93 5.27 18.04
CA ARG A 460 -2.44 5.05 19.43
C ARG A 460 -3.56 4.55 20.34
N GLY A 461 -3.19 3.93 21.46
CA GLY A 461 -4.15 3.43 22.44
C GLY A 461 -4.74 4.52 23.36
N ASP A 462 -5.84 4.18 24.02
CA ASP A 462 -6.61 5.06 24.93
C ASP A 462 -5.77 5.83 25.98
N PRO A 463 -4.80 5.24 26.72
CA PRO A 463 -4.03 6.00 27.71
C PRO A 463 -3.14 7.08 27.09
N TYR A 464 -2.73 6.91 25.84
CA TYR A 464 -1.98 7.93 25.11
C TYR A 464 -2.89 9.09 24.70
N ARG A 465 -4.09 8.78 24.22
CA ARG A 465 -5.09 9.75 23.76
C ARG A 465 -5.62 10.61 24.90
N SER A 466 -5.94 10.00 26.04
CA SER A 466 -6.41 10.72 27.23
C SER A 466 -5.32 11.67 27.76
N ALA A 467 -4.09 11.19 27.92
CA ALA A 467 -2.96 12.02 28.36
C ALA A 467 -2.67 13.20 27.41
N PHE A 468 -2.77 12.98 26.09
CA PHE A 468 -2.64 14.06 25.10
C PHE A 468 -3.76 15.09 25.24
N THR A 469 -5.01 14.63 25.30
CA THR A 469 -6.19 15.49 25.35
C THR A 469 -6.19 16.35 26.61
N GLU A 470 -5.88 15.75 27.77
CA GLU A 470 -5.76 16.48 29.03
C GLU A 470 -4.65 17.53 28.99
N ALA A 471 -3.48 17.19 28.43
CA ALA A 471 -2.36 18.12 28.33
C ALA A 471 -2.69 19.33 27.45
N ILE A 472 -3.43 19.14 26.35
CA ILE A 472 -3.88 20.23 25.49
C ILE A 472 -4.93 21.09 26.22
N LEU A 473 -5.98 20.49 26.78
CA LEU A 473 -7.06 21.23 27.45
C LEU A 473 -6.56 22.02 28.67
N ARG A 474 -5.71 21.44 29.53
CA ARG A 474 -5.10 22.16 30.67
C ARG A 474 -4.18 23.29 30.22
N SER A 475 -3.49 23.11 29.09
CA SER A 475 -2.66 24.18 28.54
C SER A 475 -3.51 25.35 28.03
N MET A 476 -4.76 25.09 27.65
CA MET A 476 -5.64 26.09 27.10
C MET A 476 -6.08 27.15 28.13
N GLN A 477 -6.17 26.78 29.40
CA GLN A 477 -6.59 27.68 30.47
C GLN A 477 -5.59 28.81 30.78
N LYS A 478 -4.33 28.71 30.34
CA LYS A 478 -3.21 29.56 30.82
C LYS A 478 -2.69 30.60 29.83
N HIS A 479 -2.95 30.43 28.52
CA HIS A 479 -2.29 31.23 27.48
C HIS A 479 -3.27 31.67 26.38
N THR A 480 -2.87 32.63 25.55
CA THR A 480 -3.57 32.94 24.29
C THR A 480 -3.10 31.96 23.21
N HIS A 481 -4.03 31.29 22.53
CA HIS A 481 -3.71 30.22 21.58
C HIS A 481 -3.93 30.66 20.15
N GLY A 482 -3.13 30.13 19.23
CA GLY A 482 -3.39 30.30 17.82
C GLY A 482 -4.52 29.40 17.30
N PRO A 483 -5.04 29.72 16.10
CA PRO A 483 -6.21 29.09 15.53
C PRO A 483 -6.06 27.57 15.33
N THR A 484 -4.86 27.10 14.96
CA THR A 484 -4.57 25.66 14.77
C THR A 484 -4.72 24.86 16.07
N LEU A 485 -4.21 25.36 17.19
CA LEU A 485 -4.30 24.66 18.47
C LEU A 485 -5.75 24.55 18.95
N VAL A 486 -6.54 25.62 18.75
CA VAL A 486 -7.95 25.67 19.12
C VAL A 486 -8.77 24.69 18.28
N LEU A 487 -8.50 24.59 16.97
CA LEU A 487 -9.16 23.61 16.11
C LEU A 487 -8.82 22.17 16.50
N ILE A 488 -7.55 21.89 16.83
CA ILE A 488 -7.13 20.58 17.34
C ILE A 488 -7.88 20.27 18.63
N ALA A 489 -7.97 21.22 19.56
CA ALA A 489 -8.70 21.05 20.81
C ALA A 489 -10.20 20.77 20.59
N ALA A 490 -10.85 21.45 19.64
CA ALA A 490 -12.23 21.17 19.28
C ALA A 490 -12.40 19.75 18.71
N ALA A 491 -11.51 19.34 17.80
CA ALA A 491 -11.57 18.01 17.17
C ALA A 491 -11.36 16.88 18.19
N ILE A 492 -10.33 16.97 19.05
CA ILE A 492 -10.07 15.95 20.08
C ILE A 492 -11.15 15.92 21.16
N THR A 493 -11.80 17.06 21.45
CA THR A 493 -12.93 17.08 22.39
C THR A 493 -14.13 16.33 21.80
N CYS A 494 -14.40 16.47 20.50
CA CYS A 494 -15.46 15.67 19.86
C CYS A 494 -15.18 14.16 19.93
N GLU A 495 -13.94 13.75 19.69
CA GLU A 495 -13.56 12.35 19.51
C GLU A 495 -13.25 11.63 20.84
N TYR A 496 -12.65 12.32 21.81
CA TYR A 496 -12.06 11.72 23.01
C TYR A 496 -12.50 12.35 24.33
N ALA A 497 -13.50 13.24 24.38
CA ALA A 497 -13.94 13.87 25.64
C ALA A 497 -14.33 12.84 26.71
N ASP A 498 -14.98 11.74 26.32
CA ASP A 498 -15.45 10.71 27.24
C ASP A 498 -14.30 9.89 27.87
N GLU A 499 -13.08 10.00 27.34
CA GLU A 499 -11.87 9.26 27.79
C GLU A 499 -11.01 10.07 28.77
N THR A 500 -11.38 11.31 29.08
CA THR A 500 -10.57 12.24 29.90
C THR A 500 -10.98 12.26 31.38
N LEU A 501 -10.03 12.59 32.28
CA LEU A 501 -10.31 12.80 33.71
C LEU A 501 -10.80 14.22 34.02
N ILE A 502 -10.87 15.11 33.03
CA ILE A 502 -11.32 16.49 33.22
C ILE A 502 -12.86 16.50 33.22
N PRO A 503 -13.51 17.13 34.21
CA PRO A 503 -14.96 17.20 34.24
C PRO A 503 -15.48 17.95 32.99
N PRO A 504 -16.59 17.48 32.37
CA PRO A 504 -17.06 18.00 31.08
C PRO A 504 -17.46 19.49 31.17
N GLU A 505 -17.88 19.96 32.35
CA GLU A 505 -18.15 21.37 32.64
C GLU A 505 -16.91 22.26 32.44
N GLU A 506 -15.75 21.79 32.92
CA GLU A 506 -14.47 22.50 32.78
C GLU A 506 -13.97 22.50 31.33
N ILE A 507 -14.23 21.42 30.59
CA ILE A 507 -13.93 21.33 29.15
C ILE A 507 -14.73 22.39 28.38
N VAL A 508 -16.05 22.43 28.59
CA VAL A 508 -16.93 23.39 27.91
C VAL A 508 -16.57 24.82 28.30
N GLN A 509 -16.27 25.08 29.57
CA GLN A 509 -15.84 26.41 30.03
C GLN A 509 -14.53 26.83 29.34
N THR A 510 -13.56 25.92 29.23
CA THR A 510 -12.28 26.16 28.55
C THR A 510 -12.50 26.51 27.08
N LEU A 511 -13.32 25.75 26.35
CA LEU A 511 -13.63 26.02 24.95
C LEU A 511 -14.41 27.33 24.75
N SER A 512 -15.36 27.63 25.65
CA SER A 512 -16.16 28.86 25.58
C SER A 512 -15.32 30.13 25.70
N SER A 513 -14.23 30.08 26.48
CA SER A 513 -13.30 31.21 26.63
C SER A 513 -12.55 31.55 25.34
N CYS A 514 -12.46 30.62 24.38
CA CYS A 514 -11.76 30.80 23.11
C CYS A 514 -12.66 31.31 21.96
N LEU A 515 -13.98 31.32 22.15
CA LEU A 515 -14.94 31.79 21.15
C LEU A 515 -14.73 33.25 20.67
N PRO A 516 -14.47 34.25 21.54
CA PRO A 516 -14.39 35.65 21.11
C PRO A 516 -13.15 35.95 20.24
N ASP A 517 -12.06 35.19 20.40
CA ASP A 517 -10.76 35.46 19.77
C ASP A 517 -10.51 34.65 18.47
N THR A 518 -11.52 33.94 17.97
CA THR A 518 -11.41 32.99 16.85
C THR A 518 -12.20 33.40 15.60
N THR A 519 -11.84 32.85 14.44
CA THR A 519 -12.55 33.08 13.17
C THR A 519 -13.88 32.33 13.12
N ALA A 520 -14.79 32.73 12.24
CA ALA A 520 -16.13 32.12 12.12
C ALA A 520 -16.08 30.59 11.91
N ALA A 521 -15.17 30.09 11.07
CA ALA A 521 -15.00 28.65 10.83
C ALA A 521 -14.52 27.88 12.08
N ILE A 522 -13.72 28.52 12.94
CA ILE A 522 -13.24 27.90 14.19
C ILE A 522 -14.30 28.00 15.28
N GLN A 523 -15.03 29.12 15.35
CA GLN A 523 -16.18 29.29 16.24
C GLN A 523 -17.21 28.19 16.00
N GLU A 524 -17.47 27.88 14.74
CA GLU A 524 -18.33 26.78 14.33
C GLU A 524 -17.86 25.42 14.89
N ALA A 525 -16.58 25.07 14.70
CA ALA A 525 -16.01 23.85 15.24
C ALA A 525 -16.07 23.79 16.78
N LEU A 526 -15.84 24.93 17.45
CA LEU A 526 -15.94 25.06 18.90
C LEU A 526 -17.38 24.85 19.39
N LEU A 527 -18.38 25.44 18.74
CA LEU A 527 -19.80 25.26 19.11
C LEU A 527 -20.21 23.79 19.02
N ILE A 528 -19.78 23.09 17.97
CA ILE A 528 -20.05 21.65 17.80
C ILE A 528 -19.34 20.82 18.89
N ALA A 529 -18.07 21.12 19.19
CA ALA A 529 -17.33 20.45 20.25
C ALA A 529 -17.94 20.69 21.64
N MET A 530 -18.41 21.92 21.91
CA MET A 530 -19.09 22.29 23.15
C MET A 530 -20.43 21.59 23.29
N LEU A 531 -21.21 21.40 22.21
CA LEU A 531 -22.43 20.59 22.24
C LEU A 531 -22.12 19.13 22.56
N ARG A 532 -21.05 18.58 21.98
CA ARG A 532 -20.66 17.18 22.19
C ARG A 532 -20.20 16.91 23.62
N ALA A 533 -19.34 17.76 24.17
CA ALA A 533 -18.91 17.67 25.57
C ALA A 533 -20.07 17.99 26.53
N GLY A 534 -20.89 18.98 26.18
CA GLY A 534 -22.03 19.42 26.95
C GLY A 534 -23.15 18.38 27.08
N ALA A 535 -23.25 17.41 26.16
CA ALA A 535 -24.20 16.30 26.26
C ALA A 535 -24.02 15.46 27.54
N SER A 536 -22.79 15.42 28.06
CA SER A 536 -22.39 14.71 29.28
C SER A 536 -22.50 15.56 30.56
N CYS A 537 -22.77 16.87 30.45
CA CYS A 537 -23.01 17.74 31.61
C CYS A 537 -24.47 17.67 32.07
N ASP A 538 -24.70 17.78 33.37
CA ASP A 538 -26.06 17.88 33.95
C ASP A 538 -26.66 19.27 33.72
N GLU A 539 -25.88 20.33 33.97
CA GLU A 539 -26.23 21.72 33.64
C GLU A 539 -25.14 22.36 32.77
N MET A 540 -25.52 23.26 31.86
CA MET A 540 -24.51 23.97 31.03
C MET A 540 -23.92 25.11 31.86
N PRO A 541 -22.59 25.30 31.89
CA PRO A 541 -22.00 26.43 32.59
C PRO A 541 -22.59 27.76 32.08
N PRO A 542 -23.03 28.69 32.96
CA PRO A 542 -23.68 29.93 32.54
C PRO A 542 -22.74 30.82 31.72
N ALA A 543 -21.45 30.81 32.02
CA ALA A 543 -20.41 31.52 31.26
C ALA A 543 -20.35 31.09 29.78
N CYS A 544 -20.71 29.82 29.48
CA CYS A 544 -20.77 29.33 28.11
C CYS A 544 -21.93 29.98 27.33
N VAL A 545 -23.11 30.08 27.95
CA VAL A 545 -24.30 30.67 27.33
C VAL A 545 -24.05 32.16 27.05
N GLU A 546 -23.47 32.87 28.01
CA GLU A 546 -23.09 34.28 27.85
C GLU A 546 -22.06 34.48 26.72
N ALA A 547 -21.06 33.60 26.60
CA ALA A 547 -20.07 33.66 25.52
C ALA A 547 -20.70 33.45 24.13
N VAL A 548 -21.61 32.47 23.99
CA VAL A 548 -22.34 32.22 22.73
C VAL A 548 -23.23 33.41 22.37
N GLU A 549 -23.92 33.99 23.35
CA GLU A 549 -24.77 35.18 23.14
C GLU A 549 -23.93 36.42 22.75
N ALA A 550 -22.75 36.57 23.34
CA ALA A 550 -21.78 37.59 22.95
C ALA A 550 -21.33 37.42 21.49
N VAL A 551 -20.98 36.21 21.07
CA VAL A 551 -20.62 35.90 19.66
C VAL A 551 -21.80 36.19 18.73
N LYS A 552 -23.01 35.75 19.07
CA LYS A 552 -24.25 36.02 18.32
C LYS A 552 -24.47 37.53 18.10
N SER A 553 -24.24 38.35 19.13
CA SER A 553 -24.34 39.82 19.05
C SER A 553 -23.23 40.49 18.22
N THR A 554 -22.07 39.84 18.12
CA THR A 554 -20.86 40.37 17.45
C THR A 554 -20.81 39.96 15.98
N ALA A 555 -21.24 38.74 15.67
CA ALA A 555 -21.56 38.27 14.33
C ALA A 555 -22.56 39.23 13.65
N GLY A 556 -23.57 39.70 14.40
CA GLY A 556 -24.50 40.74 13.96
C GLY A 556 -23.88 42.13 13.70
N ARG A 557 -22.70 42.45 14.26
CA ARG A 557 -22.02 43.75 14.11
C ARG A 557 -21.04 43.82 12.94
N HIS A 558 -20.42 42.70 12.53
CA HIS A 558 -19.61 42.63 11.29
C HIS A 558 -20.44 42.90 10.02
N ILE A 559 -21.77 42.69 10.10
CA ILE A 559 -22.77 43.02 9.07
C ILE A 559 -22.80 44.52 8.74
N ARG A 560 -22.43 45.41 9.68
CA ARG A 560 -22.40 46.86 9.41
C ARG A 560 -21.09 47.36 8.83
N ARG A 561 -20.00 46.58 8.91
CA ARG A 561 -18.65 47.01 8.51
C ARG A 561 -18.15 46.37 7.21
N VAL A 562 -18.70 45.22 6.79
CA VAL A 562 -18.29 44.49 5.58
C VAL A 562 -19.40 44.47 4.53
N SER A 563 -20.06 45.61 4.31
CA SER A 563 -20.95 45.81 3.14
C SER A 563 -20.18 46.04 1.83
N ALA A 564 -18.92 45.60 1.76
CA ALA A 564 -18.08 45.63 0.58
C ALA A 564 -17.09 44.45 0.60
N GLY A 565 -17.50 43.27 0.13
CA GLY A 565 -16.54 42.34 -0.49
C GLY A 565 -16.49 40.85 -0.10
N ILE A 566 -17.39 40.28 0.72
CA ILE A 566 -17.38 38.82 0.99
C ILE A 566 -18.79 38.21 0.78
N SER A 567 -18.84 37.01 0.22
CA SER A 567 -20.00 36.34 -0.39
C SER A 567 -21.12 35.99 0.61
N ARG A 568 -22.39 36.15 0.19
CA ARG A 568 -23.63 36.00 1.00
C ARG A 568 -23.90 34.60 1.61
N ARG A 569 -23.06 33.58 1.41
CA ARG A 569 -23.32 32.19 1.87
C ARG A 569 -22.80 31.90 3.29
N ASP A 570 -21.60 32.35 3.64
CA ASP A 570 -21.02 32.15 4.99
C ASP A 570 -21.77 32.93 6.10
N PHE A 571 -22.62 33.86 5.65
CA PHE A 571 -23.46 34.76 6.43
C PHE A 571 -24.62 34.07 7.17
N PHE A 572 -25.18 32.98 6.62
CA PHE A 572 -26.34 32.31 7.22
C PHE A 572 -25.94 31.23 8.23
N ASP A 573 -24.82 30.53 8.03
CA ASP A 573 -24.45 29.37 8.87
C ASP A 573 -24.03 29.74 10.31
N GLY A 574 -23.25 30.81 10.51
CA GLY A 574 -22.72 31.14 11.84
C GLY A 574 -23.79 31.59 12.86
N VAL A 575 -24.76 32.41 12.43
CA VAL A 575 -25.89 32.86 13.28
C VAL A 575 -26.87 31.71 13.50
N GLN A 576 -27.15 30.93 12.45
CA GLN A 576 -27.98 29.73 12.53
C GLN A 576 -27.41 28.70 13.52
N ARG A 577 -26.09 28.54 13.59
CA ARG A 577 -25.46 27.60 14.54
C ARG A 577 -25.49 28.04 15.99
N CYS A 578 -25.40 29.34 16.27
CA CYS A 578 -25.65 29.84 17.62
C CYS A 578 -27.10 29.58 18.06
N GLU A 579 -28.07 29.70 17.13
CA GLU A 579 -29.48 29.37 17.41
C GLU A 579 -29.72 27.86 17.56
N GLN A 580 -29.06 27.02 16.76
CA GLN A 580 -29.07 25.57 16.92
C GLN A 580 -28.44 25.15 18.26
N PHE A 581 -27.36 25.81 18.68
CA PHE A 581 -26.74 25.62 19.98
C PHE A 581 -27.74 25.92 21.11
N ASP A 582 -28.38 27.10 21.08
CA ASP A 582 -29.41 27.48 22.05
C ASP A 582 -30.58 26.47 22.09
N ALA A 583 -31.01 25.98 20.93
CA ALA A 583 -32.10 25.02 20.82
C ALA A 583 -31.75 23.64 21.41
N LEU A 584 -30.57 23.11 21.09
CA LEU A 584 -30.13 21.79 21.56
C LEU A 584 -29.72 21.80 23.05
N VAL A 585 -29.20 22.92 23.56
CA VAL A 585 -28.90 23.05 25.00
C VAL A 585 -30.19 23.08 25.83
N ARG A 586 -31.29 23.62 25.29
CA ARG A 586 -32.62 23.56 25.90
C ARG A 586 -33.25 22.16 25.78
N ASP A 587 -33.03 21.46 24.67
CA ASP A 587 -33.54 20.10 24.41
C ASP A 587 -32.46 19.01 24.63
N ARG A 588 -32.08 18.83 25.90
CA ARG A 588 -31.07 17.84 26.34
C ARG A 588 -31.32 16.38 25.94
N PRO A 589 -32.55 15.81 26.03
CA PRO A 589 -32.75 14.41 25.65
C PRO A 589 -32.49 14.17 24.16
N THR A 590 -32.73 15.18 23.31
CA THR A 590 -32.38 15.14 21.88
C THR A 590 -30.87 15.23 21.68
N LEU A 591 -30.19 16.12 22.39
CA LEU A 591 -28.72 16.22 22.36
C LEU A 591 -28.04 14.89 22.75
N ARG A 592 -28.49 14.24 23.83
CA ARG A 592 -27.96 12.92 24.26
C ARG A 592 -28.23 11.81 23.25
N ARG A 593 -29.30 11.90 22.45
CA ARG A 593 -29.60 10.93 21.39
C ARG A 593 -28.66 11.10 20.19
N LEU A 594 -28.33 12.35 19.84
CA LEU A 594 -27.46 12.68 18.72
C LEU A 594 -26.00 12.24 18.94
N THR A 595 -25.56 12.11 20.20
CA THR A 595 -24.19 11.68 20.54
C THR A 595 -24.01 10.16 20.62
N GLN A 596 -25.08 9.38 20.64
CA GLN A 596 -25.04 7.91 20.78
C GLN A 596 -24.64 7.17 19.48
N SER A 597 -24.65 7.86 18.33
CA SER A 597 -24.29 7.25 17.05
C SER A 597 -22.76 7.03 16.94
N PRO A 598 -22.28 5.95 16.31
CA PRO A 598 -20.85 5.76 16.09
C PRO A 598 -20.25 6.86 15.18
N SER A 599 -21.05 7.37 14.24
CA SER A 599 -20.67 8.45 13.33
C SER A 599 -20.64 9.84 13.98
N SER A 600 -21.15 10.02 15.21
CA SER A 600 -21.10 11.30 15.94
C SER A 600 -19.84 11.46 16.80
N ARG A 601 -18.85 10.57 16.65
CA ARG A 601 -17.57 10.67 17.36
C ARG A 601 -16.61 11.66 16.70
N THR A 602 -16.63 11.79 15.38
CA THR A 602 -15.75 12.77 14.71
C THR A 602 -16.45 14.13 14.59
N LEU A 603 -15.68 15.21 14.58
CA LEU A 603 -16.22 16.56 14.41
C LEU A 603 -17.09 16.71 13.13
N PRO A 604 -16.65 16.27 11.92
CA PRO A 604 -17.48 16.36 10.71
C PRO A 604 -18.70 15.43 10.77
N GLY A 605 -18.55 14.27 11.39
CA GLY A 605 -19.64 13.31 11.53
C GLY A 605 -20.74 13.83 12.45
N PHE A 606 -20.39 14.42 13.60
CA PHE A 606 -21.36 15.02 14.51
C PHE A 606 -22.06 16.24 13.89
N LEU A 607 -21.31 17.08 13.17
CA LEU A 607 -21.86 18.21 12.42
C LEU A 607 -22.95 17.76 11.43
N ALA A 608 -22.71 16.70 10.64
CA ALA A 608 -23.72 16.17 9.72
C ALA A 608 -24.98 15.65 10.44
N HIS A 609 -24.85 15.11 11.66
CA HIS A 609 -26.00 14.67 12.47
C HIS A 609 -26.81 15.86 13.01
N VAL A 610 -26.14 16.93 13.40
CA VAL A 610 -26.81 18.18 13.80
C VAL A 610 -27.55 18.77 12.61
N GLU A 611 -26.91 18.85 11.44
CA GLU A 611 -27.55 19.40 10.23
C GLU A 611 -28.77 18.58 9.78
N THR A 612 -28.66 17.24 9.76
CA THR A 612 -29.78 16.36 9.38
C THR A 612 -30.97 16.45 10.33
N HIS A 613 -30.75 16.73 11.61
CA HIS A 613 -31.82 16.95 12.59
C HIS A 613 -32.62 18.23 12.31
N PHE A 614 -31.98 19.29 11.82
CA PHE A 614 -32.62 20.57 11.52
C PHE A 614 -33.14 20.68 10.07
N LEU A 615 -32.92 19.67 9.23
CA LEU A 615 -33.55 19.57 7.91
C LEU A 615 -35.04 19.16 8.05
N PRO A 616 -35.96 19.78 7.28
CA PRO A 616 -37.36 19.40 7.30
C PRO A 616 -37.53 17.95 6.86
N THR A 617 -38.15 17.13 7.72
CA THR A 617 -38.46 15.72 7.45
C THR A 617 -39.35 15.60 6.22
N LYS A 618 -38.83 15.01 5.13
CA LYS A 618 -39.69 14.50 4.05
C LYS A 618 -40.51 13.35 4.63
N SER A 619 -41.82 13.56 4.77
CA SER A 619 -42.77 12.52 5.19
C SER A 619 -42.67 11.28 4.29
N PRO A 620 -42.76 10.06 4.82
CA PRO A 620 -42.81 8.85 4.00
C PRO A 620 -44.05 8.88 3.09
N PRO A 621 -43.98 8.28 1.88
CA PRO A 621 -45.15 8.23 1.00
C PRO A 621 -46.24 7.38 1.64
N LEU A 622 -47.43 7.98 1.80
CA LEU A 622 -48.65 7.28 2.21
C LEU A 622 -48.97 6.15 1.21
N PRO A 623 -49.49 4.99 1.67
CA PRO A 623 -49.96 3.95 0.77
C PRO A 623 -51.15 4.46 -0.07
N PRO A 624 -51.33 3.98 -1.31
CA PRO A 624 -52.32 4.53 -2.23
C PRO A 624 -53.73 4.24 -1.71
N VAL A 625 -54.46 5.32 -1.40
CA VAL A 625 -55.89 5.29 -1.12
C VAL A 625 -56.63 4.98 -2.42
N GLN A 626 -57.42 3.91 -2.40
CA GLN A 626 -58.36 3.57 -3.47
C GLN A 626 -59.41 4.67 -3.60
N LEU A 627 -59.48 5.29 -4.78
CA LEU A 627 -60.55 6.24 -5.12
C LEU A 627 -61.81 5.48 -5.58
N PRO A 628 -63.00 5.82 -5.05
CA PRO A 628 -64.27 5.36 -5.58
C PRO A 628 -64.65 6.11 -6.85
N SER A 629 -65.39 5.41 -7.69
CA SER A 629 -65.97 5.79 -8.97
C SER A 629 -66.93 6.97 -8.84
N SER A 630 -66.97 7.83 -9.86
CA SER A 630 -68.14 8.69 -10.14
C SER A 630 -68.37 8.83 -11.65
N PRO A 631 -69.63 8.89 -12.13
CA PRO A 631 -69.98 8.73 -13.53
C PRO A 631 -70.44 10.02 -14.24
N GLY A 632 -70.37 10.02 -15.57
CA GLY A 632 -71.09 10.91 -16.50
C GLY A 632 -70.33 12.21 -16.86
N GLY A 633 -70.22 12.65 -18.11
CA GLY A 633 -70.72 12.16 -19.39
C GLY A 633 -70.24 13.07 -20.55
N THR A 634 -70.30 12.50 -21.75
CA THR A 634 -70.42 13.12 -23.10
C THR A 634 -69.30 14.01 -23.69
N ALA A 635 -68.49 13.37 -24.53
CA ALA A 635 -68.27 13.64 -25.98
C ALA A 635 -67.84 15.04 -26.51
N ARG A 636 -66.63 15.10 -27.08
CA ARG A 636 -66.37 15.56 -28.48
C ARG A 636 -64.94 15.23 -28.99
N ALA A 637 -64.89 14.43 -30.06
CA ALA A 637 -63.99 14.38 -31.23
C ALA A 637 -63.01 15.56 -31.47
N LEU A 638 -61.82 15.51 -32.11
CA LEU A 638 -61.18 14.62 -33.11
C LEU A 638 -59.67 15.03 -33.37
N ARG A 639 -58.83 14.06 -33.82
CA ARG A 639 -57.66 14.11 -34.77
C ARG A 639 -56.29 14.72 -34.39
N TYR A 640 -55.22 13.90 -34.44
CA TYR A 640 -54.25 13.85 -35.58
C TYR A 640 -53.34 12.60 -35.53
N THR A 641 -52.88 12.13 -36.70
CA THR A 641 -52.20 10.86 -36.99
C THR A 641 -50.66 10.91 -36.99
N ALA A 642 -50.07 9.72 -36.87
CA ALA A 642 -48.66 9.37 -36.69
C ALA A 642 -47.70 9.61 -37.88
N TYR A 643 -46.40 9.62 -37.59
CA TYR A 643 -45.32 9.34 -38.55
C TYR A 643 -44.48 8.13 -38.15
N ALA A 644 -44.02 7.41 -39.17
CA ALA A 644 -43.52 6.04 -39.18
C ALA A 644 -41.99 5.92 -39.01
N SER A 645 -41.55 4.73 -38.60
CA SER A 645 -40.17 4.25 -38.53
C SER A 645 -39.64 3.80 -39.90
N PRO A 646 -38.32 3.92 -40.20
CA PRO A 646 -37.76 3.41 -41.44
C PRO A 646 -37.36 1.92 -41.35
N SER A 647 -37.61 1.25 -42.47
CA SER A 647 -37.51 -0.17 -42.76
C SER A 647 -36.12 -0.64 -43.22
N GLN A 648 -35.83 -1.92 -42.96
CA GLN A 648 -34.78 -2.75 -43.57
C GLN A 648 -34.82 -2.75 -45.11
N PRO A 649 -33.72 -3.15 -45.78
CA PRO A 649 -33.78 -3.88 -47.03
C PRO A 649 -33.52 -5.37 -46.80
N THR A 650 -34.49 -6.18 -47.23
CA THR A 650 -34.36 -7.62 -47.45
C THR A 650 -33.69 -7.88 -48.79
N ASP A 651 -32.87 -8.94 -48.89
CA ASP A 651 -32.72 -9.64 -50.17
C ASP A 651 -32.85 -11.15 -50.02
N ARG A 652 -33.65 -11.71 -50.93
CA ARG A 652 -34.08 -13.11 -50.99
C ARG A 652 -33.20 -13.86 -51.98
N PHE A 653 -32.67 -15.03 -51.61
CA PHE A 653 -32.61 -16.16 -52.53
C PHE A 653 -32.92 -17.48 -51.81
N LYS A 654 -33.75 -18.29 -52.47
CA LYS A 654 -34.36 -19.56 -52.00
C LYS A 654 -33.62 -20.78 -52.57
N ARG A 655 -33.77 -21.90 -51.85
CA ARG A 655 -33.57 -23.33 -52.22
C ARG A 655 -32.11 -23.79 -52.32
N SER A 656 -31.71 -24.98 -51.87
CA SER A 656 -32.43 -26.26 -51.83
C SER A 656 -32.00 -27.15 -50.65
N LYS A 657 -32.87 -28.11 -50.29
CA LYS A 657 -32.55 -29.27 -49.45
C LYS A 657 -31.80 -30.31 -50.29
N SER A 658 -30.80 -30.95 -49.69
CA SER A 658 -30.42 -32.33 -50.04
C SER A 658 -29.83 -33.02 -48.82
N SER A 659 -30.57 -34.02 -48.36
CA SER A 659 -30.10 -35.12 -47.53
C SER A 659 -29.19 -36.03 -48.35
N SER A 660 -28.03 -36.42 -47.80
CA SER A 660 -27.44 -37.73 -48.09
C SER A 660 -26.48 -38.13 -46.97
N SER A 661 -26.73 -39.35 -46.51
CA SER A 661 -26.02 -40.14 -45.53
C SER A 661 -24.63 -40.63 -46.00
N THR A 662 -23.97 -41.33 -45.08
CA THR A 662 -22.90 -42.34 -45.28
C THR A 662 -21.52 -41.74 -45.62
N ARG A 663 -20.43 -41.99 -44.90
CA ARG A 663 -19.86 -43.31 -44.61
C ARG A 663 -18.63 -43.14 -43.69
N SER A 664 -18.56 -44.03 -42.72
CA SER A 664 -17.39 -44.42 -41.93
C SER A 664 -16.12 -44.61 -42.75
N ARG A 665 -14.99 -44.09 -42.25
CA ARG A 665 -13.69 -44.80 -42.29
C ARG A 665 -12.92 -44.55 -41.00
N LEU A 666 -12.86 -45.61 -40.21
CA LEU A 666 -11.77 -45.89 -39.28
C LEU A 666 -10.46 -45.95 -40.08
N SER A 667 -9.41 -45.31 -39.57
CA SER A 667 -8.04 -45.73 -39.82
C SER A 667 -7.28 -45.63 -38.51
N GLU A 668 -6.77 -46.77 -38.09
CA GLU A 668 -5.94 -46.97 -36.91
C GLU A 668 -4.57 -46.30 -37.07
N SER A 669 -4.05 -45.90 -35.91
CA SER A 669 -2.65 -45.81 -35.47
C SER A 669 -1.56 -45.48 -36.50
N ASN A 670 -0.89 -44.35 -36.29
CA ASN A 670 0.56 -44.32 -36.42
C ASN A 670 1.16 -43.36 -35.40
N GLU A 671 1.90 -43.93 -34.45
CA GLU A 671 2.90 -43.23 -33.64
C GLU A 671 3.95 -42.64 -34.59
N ARG A 672 4.05 -41.31 -34.64
CA ARG A 672 5.24 -40.61 -35.10
C ARG A 672 5.48 -39.40 -34.22
N ASP A 673 6.71 -39.28 -33.78
CA ASP A 673 7.29 -38.19 -33.00
C ASP A 673 6.77 -36.81 -33.44
N HIS A 674 6.02 -36.15 -32.56
CA HIS A 674 5.76 -34.73 -32.69
C HIS A 674 6.79 -33.95 -31.89
N ASN A 675 7.62 -33.23 -32.63
CA ASN A 675 8.63 -32.31 -32.14
C ASN A 675 7.96 -31.20 -31.29
N PRO A 676 8.32 -31.01 -30.01
CA PRO A 676 7.61 -30.10 -29.10
C PRO A 676 7.84 -28.59 -29.38
N LEU A 677 8.55 -28.24 -30.45
CA LEU A 677 8.89 -26.86 -30.82
C LEU A 677 7.95 -26.22 -31.85
N GLU A 678 6.98 -26.95 -32.42
CA GLU A 678 6.03 -26.40 -33.41
C GLU A 678 4.70 -25.92 -32.81
N ARG A 679 4.52 -26.01 -31.49
CA ARG A 679 3.36 -25.38 -30.82
C ARG A 679 3.71 -23.94 -30.46
N THR A 680 3.02 -22.99 -31.09
CA THR A 680 2.95 -21.61 -30.62
C THR A 680 2.21 -21.61 -29.28
N VAL A 681 2.96 -21.57 -28.19
CA VAL A 681 2.42 -21.47 -26.82
C VAL A 681 1.73 -20.11 -26.70
N THR A 682 0.44 -20.12 -26.41
CA THR A 682 -0.32 -18.86 -26.27
C THR A 682 0.11 -18.12 -25.00
N PRO A 683 0.04 -16.78 -24.94
CA PRO A 683 0.32 -16.02 -23.71
C PRO A 683 -0.53 -16.46 -22.50
N GLY A 684 -1.73 -17.00 -22.75
CA GLY A 684 -2.60 -17.61 -21.73
C GLY A 684 -2.10 -18.96 -21.23
N GLU A 685 -1.59 -19.83 -22.12
CA GLU A 685 -0.91 -21.07 -21.72
C GLU A 685 0.42 -20.77 -21.02
N LEU A 686 1.14 -19.73 -21.44
CA LEU A 686 2.32 -19.20 -20.76
C LEU A 686 1.97 -18.63 -19.38
N ALA A 687 0.87 -17.90 -19.21
CA ALA A 687 0.39 -17.44 -17.90
C ALA A 687 -0.05 -18.60 -16.99
N LEU A 688 -0.67 -19.63 -17.56
CA LEU A 688 -1.06 -20.87 -16.87
C LEU A 688 0.13 -21.77 -16.53
N MET A 689 1.21 -21.73 -17.34
CA MET A 689 2.51 -22.34 -17.05
C MET A 689 3.35 -21.48 -16.11
N MET A 690 3.19 -20.16 -16.10
CA MET A 690 3.79 -19.23 -15.14
C MET A 690 3.13 -19.33 -13.76
N GLN A 691 1.90 -19.85 -13.64
CA GLN A 691 1.39 -20.33 -12.36
C GLN A 691 2.20 -21.53 -11.82
N ASN A 692 2.83 -22.34 -12.67
CA ASN A 692 3.86 -23.30 -12.21
C ASN A 692 5.17 -22.59 -11.79
N ALA A 693 5.41 -21.36 -12.24
CA ALA A 693 6.49 -20.51 -11.71
C ALA A 693 6.10 -19.86 -10.37
N HIS A 694 4.81 -19.57 -10.12
CA HIS A 694 4.30 -19.23 -8.78
C HIS A 694 4.31 -20.42 -7.83
N LEU A 695 4.32 -21.66 -8.33
CA LEU A 695 4.70 -22.79 -7.49
C LEU A 695 6.17 -22.68 -7.03
N ARG A 696 7.09 -21.91 -7.65
CA ARG A 696 8.49 -21.80 -7.16
C ARG A 696 8.66 -20.93 -5.91
N THR A 697 7.62 -20.22 -5.46
CA THR A 697 7.64 -19.45 -4.21
C THR A 697 6.36 -19.71 -3.43
N PRO A 698 6.41 -20.13 -2.15
CA PRO A 698 5.19 -20.19 -1.35
C PRO A 698 4.59 -18.78 -1.28
N PRO A 699 3.27 -18.59 -1.50
CA PRO A 699 2.63 -17.33 -1.16
C PRO A 699 2.79 -17.11 0.35
N ARG A 700 3.13 -15.88 0.74
CA ARG A 700 3.06 -15.46 2.14
C ARG A 700 1.64 -15.67 2.62
N SER A 701 1.43 -16.61 3.54
CA SER A 701 0.22 -16.66 4.35
C SER A 701 0.07 -15.29 5.03
N PRO A 702 -1.14 -14.69 5.09
CA PRO A 702 -1.38 -13.65 6.07
C PRO A 702 -1.09 -14.27 7.44
N GLY A 703 -0.08 -13.74 8.14
CA GLY A 703 0.29 -14.23 9.45
C GLY A 703 -0.91 -14.20 10.38
N MET A 704 -1.18 -15.32 11.06
CA MET A 704 -1.96 -15.30 12.28
C MET A 704 -1.21 -14.40 13.27
N VAL A 705 -1.75 -13.22 13.49
CA VAL A 705 -1.44 -12.40 14.65
C VAL A 705 -1.92 -13.19 15.87
N PRO A 706 -1.13 -13.33 16.95
CA PRO A 706 -1.62 -13.92 18.20
C PRO A 706 -2.88 -13.15 18.64
N GLN A 707 -3.96 -13.87 18.93
CA GLN A 707 -5.18 -13.30 19.49
C GLN A 707 -4.87 -12.64 20.83
N TYR A 708 -4.56 -11.34 20.79
CA TYR A 708 -5.01 -10.45 21.84
C TYR A 708 -6.45 -10.08 21.53
N THR A 709 -7.32 -10.29 22.52
CA THR A 709 -8.74 -9.93 22.56
C THR A 709 -9.00 -8.59 21.86
N LEU A 710 -9.57 -8.64 20.66
CA LEU A 710 -9.99 -7.47 19.88
C LEU A 710 -11.50 -7.28 19.99
N SER A 711 -11.87 -6.23 20.70
CA SER A 711 -13.15 -5.53 20.60
C SER A 711 -13.39 -5.04 19.16
N PRO A 712 -14.64 -4.89 18.71
CA PRO A 712 -14.98 -4.72 17.30
C PRO A 712 -14.55 -3.33 16.78
N SER A 713 -13.60 -3.29 15.85
CA SER A 713 -13.22 -2.11 15.09
C SER A 713 -14.10 -1.93 13.85
N SER A 714 -14.68 -0.74 13.74
CA SER A 714 -15.47 -0.25 12.59
C SER A 714 -14.58 0.07 11.37
N PRO A 715 -15.12 0.03 10.14
CA PRO A 715 -14.35 0.13 8.91
C PRO A 715 -13.71 1.51 8.72
N SER A 716 -12.44 1.49 8.31
CA SER A 716 -11.62 2.64 7.90
C SER A 716 -12.16 3.27 6.62
N THR A 717 -13.03 4.26 6.75
CA THR A 717 -13.34 5.21 5.67
C THR A 717 -12.32 6.34 5.73
N SER A 718 -11.41 6.41 4.75
CA SER A 718 -10.58 7.58 4.49
C SER A 718 -11.44 8.75 3.99
N TYR A 719 -12.15 9.41 4.91
CA TYR A 719 -12.65 10.75 4.67
C TYR A 719 -11.55 11.73 5.04
N GLN A 720 -10.70 12.08 4.07
CA GLN A 720 -10.06 13.39 4.07
C GLN A 720 -11.20 14.41 3.91
N SER A 721 -11.78 14.80 5.05
CA SER A 721 -12.83 15.82 5.10
C SER A 721 -12.09 17.13 5.25
N ASP A 722 -12.11 17.95 4.19
CA ASP A 722 -11.58 19.31 4.21
C ASP A 722 -12.25 20.09 5.35
N LEU A 723 -11.48 20.35 6.40
CA LEU A 723 -11.93 21.11 7.58
C LEU A 723 -12.08 22.61 7.29
N ILE A 724 -11.90 23.06 6.04
CA ILE A 724 -12.09 24.44 5.58
C ILE A 724 -12.64 24.41 4.15
N GLY A 725 -13.96 24.35 4.02
CA GLY A 725 -14.61 24.62 2.74
C GLY A 725 -14.79 26.12 2.55
N LEU A 726 -13.77 26.83 2.05
CA LEU A 726 -13.95 28.18 1.50
C LEU A 726 -12.85 28.54 0.48
N GLU A 727 -13.28 28.66 -0.78
CA GLU A 727 -12.48 29.20 -1.88
C GLU A 727 -11.99 30.63 -1.58
N SER A 728 -10.78 30.96 -2.00
CA SER A 728 -10.38 32.32 -2.33
C SER A 728 -9.44 32.35 -3.54
N PRO A 729 -9.49 33.41 -4.36
CA PRO A 729 -9.30 33.32 -5.80
C PRO A 729 -7.83 33.49 -6.20
N SER A 730 -7.26 32.47 -6.83
CA SER A 730 -6.01 32.58 -7.59
C SER A 730 -6.28 32.23 -9.05
N ARG A 731 -5.85 33.11 -9.96
CA ARG A 731 -6.04 33.03 -11.41
C ARG A 731 -5.58 31.70 -12.03
N PRO A 732 -6.16 31.32 -13.19
CA PRO A 732 -5.89 30.05 -13.84
C PRO A 732 -4.51 30.06 -14.52
N SER A 733 -3.73 29.01 -14.27
CA SER A 733 -2.60 28.63 -15.12
C SER A 733 -3.02 27.49 -16.04
N PRO A 734 -2.47 27.40 -17.26
CA PRO A 734 -3.10 26.71 -18.38
C PRO A 734 -2.90 25.20 -18.30
N TRP A 735 -3.98 24.50 -18.62
CA TRP A 735 -4.10 23.16 -19.18
C TRP A 735 -2.77 22.56 -19.67
N MET A 736 -2.34 21.47 -19.04
CA MET A 736 -1.42 20.50 -19.61
C MET A 736 -2.22 19.21 -19.83
N GLU A 737 -2.45 18.90 -21.11
CA GLU A 737 -3.10 17.69 -21.59
C GLU A 737 -2.31 16.44 -21.18
N PRO A 738 -2.96 15.27 -21.04
CA PRO A 738 -2.25 14.01 -20.83
C PRO A 738 -1.57 13.59 -22.13
N ILE A 739 -0.25 13.66 -22.18
CA ILE A 739 0.56 13.11 -23.27
C ILE A 739 0.47 11.58 -23.21
N GLU A 740 -0.18 11.01 -24.23
CA GLU A 740 -0.19 9.60 -24.55
C GLU A 740 1.25 9.13 -24.84
N SER A 741 1.72 8.13 -24.08
CA SER A 741 2.97 7.44 -24.36
C SER A 741 2.79 6.49 -25.56
N GLY A 742 3.06 7.03 -26.76
CA GLY A 742 3.26 6.25 -27.97
C GLY A 742 4.54 5.41 -27.93
N PRO A 743 4.64 4.34 -28.74
CA PRO A 743 5.79 3.44 -28.74
C PRO A 743 7.07 4.12 -29.27
N ASN A 744 8.20 3.85 -28.61
CA ASN A 744 9.55 4.31 -28.94
C ASN A 744 9.88 4.15 -30.43
N ALA A 745 10.08 5.26 -31.13
CA ALA A 745 10.43 5.32 -32.55
C ALA A 745 11.79 6.00 -32.78
N TRP A 746 12.84 5.63 -32.03
CA TRP A 746 14.18 6.22 -32.20
C TRP A 746 15.28 5.26 -32.66
N GLU A 747 14.95 4.00 -32.98
CA GLU A 747 15.88 3.12 -33.71
C GLU A 747 15.76 3.34 -35.23
N ALA A 748 16.00 4.56 -35.71
CA ALA A 748 16.30 4.81 -37.12
C ALA A 748 16.90 6.22 -37.32
N THR A 749 18.15 6.26 -37.81
CA THR A 749 18.92 7.42 -38.33
C THR A 749 19.35 8.52 -37.34
N ALA A 750 20.68 8.72 -37.22
CA ALA A 750 21.28 9.80 -36.45
C ALA A 750 21.00 11.18 -37.11
N PRO A 751 20.66 12.23 -36.33
CA PRO A 751 20.33 13.55 -36.88
C PRO A 751 21.56 14.24 -37.50
N GLU A 752 21.36 14.97 -38.61
CA GLU A 752 22.40 15.76 -39.28
C GLU A 752 22.89 16.92 -38.40
N ALA A 753 24.16 17.33 -38.56
CA ALA A 753 24.75 18.41 -37.76
C ALA A 753 24.04 19.76 -38.01
N PRO A 754 23.64 20.51 -36.96
CA PRO A 754 22.92 21.76 -37.13
C PRO A 754 23.78 22.83 -37.80
N THR A 755 23.24 23.47 -38.84
CA THR A 755 23.95 24.48 -39.66
C THR A 755 23.81 25.91 -39.13
N SER A 756 22.97 26.16 -38.12
CA SER A 756 22.71 27.49 -37.53
C SER A 756 22.38 27.41 -36.03
N SER A 757 22.48 28.55 -35.32
CA SER A 757 22.08 28.63 -33.91
C SER A 757 20.58 28.40 -33.68
N GLU A 758 19.73 28.66 -34.68
CA GLU A 758 18.29 28.38 -34.59
C GLU A 758 18.02 26.88 -34.69
N ALA A 759 18.73 26.18 -35.59
CA ALA A 759 18.66 24.73 -35.71
C ALA A 759 19.15 24.01 -34.44
N PHE A 760 20.08 24.60 -33.69
CA PHE A 760 20.48 24.11 -32.37
C PHE A 760 19.34 24.19 -31.35
N ASP A 761 18.61 25.30 -31.31
CA ASP A 761 17.55 25.52 -30.31
C ASP A 761 16.33 24.62 -30.57
N ASP A 762 16.12 24.20 -31.83
CA ASP A 762 15.15 23.17 -32.20
C ASP A 762 15.63 21.78 -31.78
N LEU A 763 16.90 21.42 -32.08
CA LEU A 763 17.49 20.15 -31.63
C LEU A 763 17.55 20.03 -30.09
N TRP A 764 17.83 21.12 -29.38
CA TRP A 764 17.83 21.19 -27.91
C TRP A 764 16.46 20.90 -27.29
N ARG A 765 15.38 21.24 -28.02
CA ARG A 765 14.00 20.93 -27.64
C ARG A 765 13.61 19.50 -28.02
N GLU A 766 14.13 18.96 -29.13
CA GLU A 766 13.85 17.60 -29.58
C GLU A 766 14.59 16.51 -28.77
N ILE A 767 15.81 16.77 -28.30
CA ILE A 767 16.52 15.86 -27.38
C ILE A 767 15.82 15.94 -26.01
N GLY A 768 14.84 15.04 -25.84
CA GLY A 768 13.75 15.12 -24.89
C GLY A 768 14.10 15.36 -23.42
N ASP A 769 13.10 15.84 -22.68
CA ASP A 769 13.17 16.24 -21.27
C ASP A 769 13.15 15.07 -20.26
N ALA A 770 13.40 13.84 -20.71
CA ALA A 770 13.55 12.72 -19.80
C ALA A 770 14.76 12.97 -18.88
N LYS A 771 14.54 12.95 -17.56
CA LYS A 771 15.56 13.27 -16.54
C LYS A 771 16.86 12.47 -16.70
N GLU A 772 16.81 11.30 -17.32
CA GLU A 772 17.94 10.40 -17.55
C GLU A 772 18.88 10.85 -18.68
N HIS A 773 18.42 11.73 -19.58
CA HIS A 773 19.18 12.24 -20.73
C HIS A 773 19.84 13.60 -20.48
N VAL A 774 19.54 14.24 -19.35
CA VAL A 774 20.02 15.57 -18.99
C VAL A 774 20.98 15.50 -17.81
N GLN A 775 22.17 16.06 -17.97
CA GLN A 775 23.14 16.27 -16.90
C GLN A 775 23.48 17.74 -16.75
N ARG A 776 23.78 18.18 -15.53
CA ARG A 776 24.20 19.54 -15.23
C ARG A 776 25.33 19.53 -14.22
N GLY A 777 26.26 20.48 -14.35
CA GLY A 777 27.39 20.61 -13.44
C GLY A 777 28.03 21.98 -13.52
N TRP A 778 28.97 22.22 -12.62
CA TRP A 778 29.79 23.43 -12.58
C TRP A 778 31.21 23.10 -13.00
N CYS A 779 31.83 24.01 -13.73
CA CYS A 779 33.22 23.96 -14.16
C CYS A 779 33.92 25.24 -13.69
N GLY A 780 35.16 25.14 -13.19
CA GLY A 780 35.92 26.30 -12.69
C GLY A 780 36.44 27.24 -13.79
N ASP A 781 36.26 26.87 -15.06
CA ASP A 781 36.78 27.58 -16.23
C ASP A 781 35.70 28.40 -16.94
N ALA A 782 36.12 29.39 -17.73
CA ALA A 782 35.21 30.17 -18.55
C ALA A 782 34.62 29.32 -19.71
N PRO A 783 33.41 29.62 -20.22
CA PRO A 783 32.79 28.88 -21.33
C PRO A 783 33.69 28.73 -22.57
N ASP A 784 34.49 29.75 -22.91
CA ASP A 784 35.44 29.68 -24.04
C ASP A 784 36.55 28.66 -23.81
N GLU A 785 37.05 28.55 -22.58
CA GLU A 785 38.08 27.57 -22.19
C GLU A 785 37.52 26.14 -22.19
N VAL A 786 36.24 25.99 -21.85
CA VAL A 786 35.53 24.71 -21.94
C VAL A 786 35.45 24.22 -23.39
N VAL A 787 35.17 25.11 -24.34
CA VAL A 787 35.12 24.78 -25.78
C VAL A 787 36.49 24.34 -26.29
N GLU A 788 37.55 25.08 -25.96
CA GLU A 788 38.92 24.73 -26.34
C GLU A 788 39.39 23.39 -25.74
N ARG A 789 38.98 23.09 -24.51
CA ARG A 789 39.27 21.81 -23.88
C ARG A 789 38.60 20.64 -24.60
N LEU A 790 37.34 20.79 -24.99
CA LEU A 790 36.62 19.77 -25.74
C LEU A 790 37.30 19.52 -27.11
N ARG A 791 37.77 20.57 -27.80
CA ARG A 791 38.59 20.42 -29.03
C ARG A 791 39.89 19.68 -28.78
N THR A 792 40.61 20.05 -27.72
CA THR A 792 41.91 19.45 -27.37
C THR A 792 41.79 17.96 -27.03
N LYS A 793 40.64 17.53 -26.51
CA LYS A 793 40.33 16.12 -26.21
C LYS A 793 39.85 15.32 -27.43
N GLY A 794 39.75 15.94 -28.61
CA GLY A 794 39.47 15.27 -29.88
C GLY A 794 37.99 15.11 -30.20
N PHE A 795 37.09 15.86 -29.55
CA PHE A 795 35.67 15.87 -29.91
C PHE A 795 35.44 16.75 -31.15
N ASP A 796 34.60 16.28 -32.08
CA ASP A 796 34.14 17.09 -33.20
C ASP A 796 33.00 17.99 -32.72
N ILE A 797 33.30 19.29 -32.57
CA ILE A 797 32.39 20.26 -31.97
C ILE A 797 32.10 21.45 -32.88
N ILE A 798 30.85 21.88 -32.85
CA ILE A 798 30.41 23.14 -33.46
C ILE A 798 29.88 24.02 -32.33
N ALA A 799 30.45 25.22 -32.20
CA ALA A 799 30.09 26.15 -31.12
C ALA A 799 29.58 27.47 -31.69
N TRP A 800 28.50 28.00 -31.09
CA TRP A 800 27.93 29.31 -31.42
C TRP A 800 27.88 30.19 -30.17
N PRO A 801 28.39 31.44 -30.24
CA PRO A 801 28.19 32.41 -29.18
C PRO A 801 26.71 32.85 -29.14
N SER A 802 26.14 32.97 -27.93
CA SER A 802 24.81 33.54 -27.70
C SER A 802 24.93 34.96 -27.15
N ASP A 803 23.98 35.83 -27.49
CA ASP A 803 23.91 37.23 -27.06
C ASP A 803 23.82 37.43 -25.53
N SER A 804 23.62 36.35 -24.77
CA SER A 804 23.34 36.32 -23.33
C SER A 804 24.50 35.81 -22.45
N GLY A 805 25.76 35.84 -22.93
CA GLY A 805 26.90 35.30 -22.17
C GLY A 805 26.85 33.77 -22.02
N ALA A 806 26.28 33.09 -23.01
CA ALA A 806 26.16 31.64 -23.05
C ALA A 806 26.74 31.10 -24.37
N ILE A 807 27.37 29.94 -24.33
CA ILE A 807 27.89 29.26 -25.52
C ILE A 807 27.10 27.98 -25.74
N ARG A 808 26.57 27.84 -26.95
CA ARG A 808 25.89 26.64 -27.44
C ARG A 808 26.93 25.75 -28.11
N VAL A 809 27.04 24.50 -27.70
CA VAL A 809 28.04 23.55 -28.21
C VAL A 809 27.34 22.27 -28.65
N PHE A 810 27.47 21.93 -29.92
CA PHE A 810 27.03 20.66 -30.48
C PHE A 810 28.24 19.72 -30.61
N VAL A 811 28.09 18.48 -30.16
CA VAL A 811 29.13 17.44 -30.22
C VAL A 811 28.59 16.26 -31.02
N CYS A 812 29.35 15.84 -32.03
CA CYS A 812 29.05 14.66 -32.82
C CYS A 812 30.16 13.62 -32.67
N GLU A 813 29.82 12.41 -32.26
CA GLU A 813 30.76 11.29 -32.20
C GLU A 813 30.13 10.05 -32.86
N GLN A 814 30.56 9.75 -34.09
CA GLN A 814 30.06 8.64 -34.93
C GLN A 814 28.54 8.64 -35.16
N HIS A 815 27.80 7.91 -34.32
CA HIS A 815 26.33 7.75 -34.38
C HIS A 815 25.63 8.36 -33.15
N ALA A 816 26.40 9.02 -32.27
CA ALA A 816 25.91 9.64 -31.05
C ALA A 816 26.03 11.16 -31.15
N VAL A 817 24.99 11.84 -30.68
CA VAL A 817 24.89 13.29 -30.69
C VAL A 817 24.68 13.78 -29.26
N ALA A 818 25.40 14.85 -28.90
CA ALA A 818 25.22 15.53 -27.64
C ALA A 818 25.16 17.04 -27.85
N VAL A 819 24.39 17.70 -27.00
CA VAL A 819 24.18 19.14 -27.04
C VAL A 819 24.47 19.70 -25.67
N LEU A 820 25.31 20.71 -25.60
CA LEU A 820 25.85 21.30 -24.38
C LEU A 820 25.59 22.81 -24.40
N LEU A 821 25.07 23.34 -23.29
CA LEU A 821 24.86 24.76 -23.07
C LEU A 821 25.71 25.22 -21.90
N CYS A 822 26.68 26.09 -22.16
CA CYS A 822 27.58 26.67 -21.16
C CYS A 822 27.16 28.10 -20.86
N ARG A 823 27.07 28.50 -19.59
CA ARG A 823 26.71 29.85 -19.16
C ARG A 823 27.76 30.41 -18.21
N ASP A 824 28.09 31.69 -18.37
CA ASP A 824 28.95 32.41 -17.44
C ASP A 824 28.33 32.49 -16.04
N GLY A 825 29.14 32.24 -15.03
CA GLY A 825 28.89 32.52 -13.62
C GLY A 825 29.70 33.73 -13.15
N ASP A 826 29.18 34.43 -12.14
CA ASP A 826 29.74 35.71 -11.66
C ASP A 826 31.19 35.60 -11.15
N ASP A 827 31.63 34.41 -10.75
CA ASP A 827 32.96 34.13 -10.20
C ASP A 827 33.97 33.62 -11.26
N GLY A 828 33.66 33.73 -12.55
CA GLY A 828 34.48 33.19 -13.65
C GLY A 828 34.33 31.67 -13.86
N SER A 829 33.38 31.05 -13.15
CA SER A 829 32.99 29.65 -13.33
C SER A 829 31.92 29.49 -14.42
N CYS A 830 31.79 28.30 -14.99
CA CYS A 830 30.80 27.99 -16.02
C CYS A 830 29.78 26.96 -15.52
N LEU A 831 28.50 27.31 -15.60
CA LEU A 831 27.40 26.35 -15.43
C LEU A 831 27.12 25.70 -16.79
N TRP A 832 27.27 24.38 -16.87
CA TRP A 832 26.99 23.64 -18.10
C TRP A 832 25.79 22.69 -17.95
N ILE A 833 25.02 22.57 -19.01
CA ILE A 833 23.88 21.65 -19.15
C ILE A 833 24.10 20.80 -20.39
N LEU A 834 24.18 19.49 -20.22
CA LEU A 834 24.44 18.50 -21.26
C LEU A 834 23.18 17.67 -21.50
N LYS A 835 22.73 17.59 -22.75
CA LYS A 835 21.64 16.72 -23.21
C LYS A 835 22.18 15.75 -24.26
N SER A 836 21.96 14.45 -24.07
CA SER A 836 22.26 13.43 -25.09
C SER A 836 21.47 12.16 -24.77
N SER A 837 21.07 11.39 -25.78
CA SER A 837 20.42 10.08 -25.60
C SER A 837 21.44 8.98 -25.24
N ASP A 838 22.69 9.09 -25.68
CA ASP A 838 23.73 8.08 -25.47
C ASP A 838 24.44 8.23 -24.10
N ALA A 839 24.34 7.19 -23.27
CA ALA A 839 24.97 7.15 -21.95
C ALA A 839 26.51 7.19 -22.00
N ARG A 840 27.15 6.63 -23.04
CA ARG A 840 28.61 6.60 -23.14
C ARG A 840 29.17 7.99 -23.46
N LEU A 841 28.57 8.66 -24.44
CA LEU A 841 28.93 10.03 -24.82
C LEU A 841 28.68 11.01 -23.67
N ARG A 842 27.56 10.89 -22.94
CA ARG A 842 27.29 11.68 -21.73
C ARG A 842 28.39 11.53 -20.69
N THR A 843 28.81 10.30 -20.42
CA THR A 843 29.82 10.00 -19.40
C THR A 843 31.19 10.57 -19.80
N SER A 844 31.59 10.38 -21.06
CA SER A 844 32.86 10.91 -21.59
C SER A 844 32.93 12.44 -21.53
N LEU A 845 31.88 13.13 -21.98
CA LEU A 845 31.81 14.59 -21.92
C LEU A 845 31.79 15.11 -20.48
N ARG A 846 31.02 14.46 -19.59
CA ARG A 846 30.99 14.82 -18.17
C ARG A 846 32.37 14.71 -17.52
N ASP A 847 33.12 13.63 -17.79
CA ASP A 847 34.42 13.40 -17.18
C ASP A 847 35.44 14.46 -17.63
N VAL A 848 35.35 14.95 -18.87
CA VAL A 848 36.17 16.07 -19.38
C VAL A 848 35.76 17.42 -18.78
N LEU A 849 34.47 17.62 -18.52
CA LEU A 849 33.94 18.84 -17.90
C LEU A 849 34.19 18.90 -16.38
N HIS A 850 34.44 17.77 -15.72
CA HIS A 850 34.75 17.70 -14.28
C HIS A 850 36.26 17.69 -13.98
N SER A 851 37.13 17.48 -14.97
CA SER A 851 38.58 17.38 -14.73
C SER A 851 39.28 18.71 -14.38
N SER A 852 38.53 19.77 -14.05
CA SER A 852 39.04 21.08 -13.62
C SER A 852 38.62 21.49 -12.19
N GLY A 853 38.25 20.51 -11.37
CA GLY A 853 38.09 20.68 -9.92
C GLY A 853 39.27 20.10 -9.14
#